data_AF-A0A412Q8J8-F1
#
_entry.id   AF-A0A412Q8J8-F1
#
_cell.length_a   1.000
_cell.length_b   1.000
_cell.length_c   1.000
_cell.angle_alpha   90.00
_cell.angle_beta   90.00
_cell.angle_gamma   90.00
#
_symmetry.space_group_name_H-M   'P 1'
#
loop_
_entity.id
_entity.type
_entity.pdbx_description
1 polymer ?
#
loop_
_entity_poly.entity_id
_entity_poly.type
_entity_poly.pdbx_seq_one_letter_code
_entity_poly.pdbx_strand_id
1 'polypeptide(L)'
;MNKKFLSAILFGALMVSSTGTFVSCKDYDDDIENLQDQINANAEAIKTINDLVAKGSVISSVEPTANGIIIKLSDGKSYTIENGKDGNDGKPADVWTIGEDGFWYKNDQKTEYKAVGSNGTNGADGVNGGFYRPNTATGNFDYVVVDKDGKETVKDSGIAWKVGGSNITAVVTDGDVILQGVPGIPDGKVVIPRNNVLRSLVFVPEVYVEGIPGMRYYNVAYTRQDLDKKNTKNEAFKDIKDGAVELNRGILAQYHVNPSCVNKSELQVLNLATRNVPYLTARSADFEAKATYKDFKDGLLTVGIELGKGVSSWLDQNTNDSVPVAALQVIREGKDTITSDYATLYKAAVKNVRIANPNAKAEEHYRFAINDNTLKSKDSKVVLGDKIVWNETPQDYKDCDTTLVDGSSLDLMSLVSAHGLMENQDCAKLDTETYGWTWKFEVVTGYVLGANKTPQDKFVALEADGHTLKTTVYGDDSQGAAIGRTPIIRVTLIDEAGKIVSGAYIKLQIVKEDVPSREQIEIDLGGAKFSCAGYTGTVDTKMMNQLIYNVVGMSKDAFHNHFDVFKAYNAPAEGINKANVGEVEQKEDTEAISGRSYNLIWTATDMELWNNAGKVMTHRVVYYDDANAPTDSLVVILKATAEDIAKNADIDAAKMLDNYWDAAKTYTSYNFRTPVVGENKVDKFELITDPNASFKTVNGNLLLSEGLSAGAVTKYYFCMDDMKKIETIGNLKVKFSFNEKDSVSLYAQIYDESKKTFGNREIVAKITNKFSNTAEGDAAVGTPYESFDGGKMNSFLQYGNSVAGEGMANATKQGEVAKKLLNTGAMYALICADQYPCADLNKRVSVSFKGADHFKANIIRPVNAKEVANGNFIDGKDKIPADKTQAEVGTYMSIEKLVDLYDWRGRQFSAKEYKEYYYGYYGIKSIIPDLKNVTCDLNGENTAVPTTVVLGWESTNGNEVTYGKDVTDDKGNVTEKRAQTSKYGFVTYYNNGAKLDKDFNLIIPVTIEYAWGKIETTVKAHVVKTEQK
;
A
#
# COMPACT_ATOMS: atom_id res chain seq x y z
N MET A 1 -7.33 -5.09 23.41
CA MET A 1 -6.71 -5.42 22.11
C MET A 1 -5.96 -4.21 21.58
N ASN A 2 -4.77 -4.40 21.00
CA ASN A 2 -3.99 -3.32 20.41
C ASN A 2 -4.71 -2.78 19.17
N LYS A 3 -4.94 -1.45 19.08
CA LYS A 3 -5.75 -0.81 18.01
C LYS A 3 -5.31 -1.16 16.58
N LYS A 4 -4.05 -1.55 16.39
CA LYS A 4 -3.47 -1.95 15.10
C LYS A 4 -3.94 -3.33 14.60
N PHE A 5 -4.41 -4.22 15.49
CA PHE A 5 -4.82 -5.58 15.12
C PHE A 5 -6.25 -5.65 14.54
N LEU A 6 -7.15 -4.74 14.97
CA LEU A 6 -8.51 -4.63 14.44
C LEU A 6 -8.53 -4.13 12.98
N SER A 7 -7.70 -3.13 12.66
CA SER A 7 -7.57 -2.64 11.28
C SER A 7 -7.05 -3.72 10.32
N ALA A 8 -6.11 -4.57 10.74
CA ALA A 8 -5.55 -5.60 9.87
C ALA A 8 -6.55 -6.72 9.49
N ILE A 9 -7.46 -7.09 10.40
CA ILE A 9 -8.51 -8.08 10.13
C ILE A 9 -9.59 -7.48 9.22
N LEU A 10 -9.96 -6.20 9.42
CA LEU A 10 -10.95 -5.52 8.58
C LEU A 10 -10.43 -5.29 7.14
N PHE A 11 -9.15 -4.92 6.99
CA PHE A 11 -8.53 -4.75 5.67
C PHE A 11 -8.26 -6.10 4.96
N GLY A 12 -8.01 -7.17 5.71
CA GLY A 12 -7.80 -8.51 5.16
C GLY A 12 -9.05 -9.15 4.54
N ALA A 13 -10.25 -8.67 4.89
CA ALA A 13 -11.52 -9.13 4.34
C ALA A 13 -11.94 -8.38 3.04
N LEU A 14 -11.28 -7.28 2.67
CA LEU A 14 -11.71 -6.38 1.58
C LEU A 14 -10.95 -6.53 0.25
N MET A 15 -10.01 -7.47 0.13
CA MET A 15 -9.20 -7.66 -1.08
C MET A 15 -9.92 -8.53 -2.13
N VAL A 16 -10.81 -7.94 -2.94
CA VAL A 16 -11.36 -8.59 -4.14
C VAL A 16 -10.53 -8.20 -5.36
N SER A 17 -9.84 -9.18 -5.97
CA SER A 17 -9.16 -9.03 -7.25
C SER A 17 -10.17 -9.06 -8.40
N SER A 18 -10.41 -7.94 -9.07
CA SER A 18 -11.28 -7.87 -10.26
C SER A 18 -10.53 -8.24 -11.53
N THR A 19 -10.89 -9.35 -12.17
CA THR A 19 -10.47 -9.70 -13.53
C THR A 19 -11.64 -9.59 -14.52
N GLY A 20 -11.63 -8.53 -15.34
CA GLY A 20 -12.13 -8.40 -16.73
C GLY A 20 -13.59 -8.69 -17.11
N THR A 21 -14.28 -7.71 -17.73
CA THR A 21 -14.68 -7.68 -19.18
C THR A 21 -15.45 -6.37 -19.49
N PHE A 22 -15.21 -5.76 -20.65
CA PHE A 22 -15.76 -4.46 -21.07
C PHE A 22 -17.21 -4.54 -21.58
N VAL A 23 -18.11 -3.70 -21.04
CA VAL A 23 -19.47 -3.41 -21.57
C VAL A 23 -19.74 -1.89 -21.52
N SER A 24 -20.61 -1.40 -22.42
CA SER A 24 -20.85 -0.03 -22.91
C SER A 24 -21.03 1.12 -21.87
N CYS A 25 -20.59 2.33 -22.22
CA CYS A 25 -20.45 3.51 -21.35
C CYS A 25 -21.72 4.34 -21.06
N LYS A 26 -22.86 3.72 -20.74
CA LYS A 26 -24.07 4.48 -20.32
C LYS A 26 -24.56 4.17 -18.90
N ASP A 27 -24.12 3.07 -18.30
CA ASP A 27 -24.65 2.59 -17.03
C ASP A 27 -23.71 2.92 -15.85
N TYR A 28 -22.49 3.43 -16.12
CA TYR A 28 -21.46 3.65 -15.10
C TYR A 28 -21.78 4.76 -14.10
N ASP A 29 -22.45 5.85 -14.48
CA ASP A 29 -22.68 6.96 -13.54
C ASP A 29 -23.70 6.58 -12.45
N ASP A 30 -24.77 5.87 -12.82
CA ASP A 30 -25.77 5.35 -11.87
C ASP A 30 -25.18 4.23 -10.98
N ASP A 31 -24.33 3.36 -11.56
CA ASP A 31 -23.60 2.33 -10.81
C ASP A 31 -22.61 2.96 -9.82
N ILE A 32 -21.94 4.05 -10.21
CA ILE A 32 -21.01 4.80 -9.33
C ILE A 32 -21.75 5.45 -8.16
N GLU A 33 -22.91 6.07 -8.40
CA GLU A 33 -23.71 6.69 -7.33
C GLU A 33 -24.21 5.64 -6.31
N ASN A 34 -24.72 4.51 -6.80
CA ASN A 34 -25.16 3.39 -5.95
C ASN A 34 -24.00 2.75 -5.16
N LEU A 35 -22.85 2.55 -5.81
CA LEU A 35 -21.63 2.08 -5.14
C LEU A 35 -21.14 3.07 -4.07
N GLN A 36 -21.22 4.37 -4.33
CA GLN A 36 -20.83 5.41 -3.38
C GLN A 36 -21.76 5.42 -2.16
N ASP A 37 -23.07 5.23 -2.35
CA ASP A 37 -24.04 5.12 -1.26
C ASP A 37 -23.81 3.87 -0.39
N GLN A 38 -23.53 2.71 -1.00
CA GLN A 38 -23.18 1.49 -0.27
C GLN A 38 -21.86 1.64 0.51
N ILE A 39 -20.85 2.30 -0.08
CA ILE A 39 -19.58 2.63 0.60
C ILE A 39 -19.84 3.52 1.81
N ASN A 40 -20.66 4.56 1.67
CA ASN A 40 -21.00 5.47 2.76
C ASN A 40 -21.73 4.74 3.90
N ALA A 41 -22.72 3.89 3.57
CA ALA A 41 -23.45 3.09 4.55
C ALA A 41 -22.55 2.09 5.30
N ASN A 42 -21.67 1.39 4.58
CA ASN A 42 -20.68 0.49 5.17
C ASN A 42 -19.70 1.24 6.08
N ALA A 43 -19.23 2.42 5.66
CA ALA A 43 -18.34 3.26 6.46
C ALA A 43 -19.00 3.70 7.78
N GLU A 44 -20.28 4.05 7.75
CA GLU A 44 -21.05 4.43 8.94
C GLU A 44 -21.28 3.24 9.90
N ALA A 45 -21.61 2.06 9.36
CA ALA A 45 -21.74 0.83 10.14
C ALA A 45 -20.41 0.44 10.82
N ILE A 46 -19.29 0.49 10.09
CA ILE A 46 -17.94 0.21 10.60
C ILE A 46 -17.54 1.23 11.68
N LYS A 47 -17.82 2.52 11.46
CA LYS A 47 -17.57 3.57 12.45
C LYS A 47 -18.36 3.29 13.73
N THR A 48 -19.64 2.91 13.61
CA THR A 48 -20.50 2.58 14.75
C THR A 48 -19.99 1.36 15.52
N ILE A 49 -19.58 0.28 14.82
CA ILE A 49 -18.97 -0.90 15.43
C ILE A 49 -17.69 -0.52 16.18
N ASN A 50 -16.81 0.27 15.55
CA ASN A 50 -15.57 0.75 16.18
C ASN A 50 -15.85 1.55 17.45
N ASP A 51 -16.83 2.46 17.42
CA ASP A 51 -17.23 3.26 18.57
C ASP A 51 -17.79 2.39 19.71
N LEU A 52 -18.55 1.34 19.39
CA LEU A 52 -19.10 0.40 20.38
C LEU A 52 -18.03 -0.54 20.97
N VAL A 53 -17.12 -1.03 20.14
CA VAL A 53 -15.98 -1.84 20.60
C VAL A 53 -15.05 -1.01 21.47
N ALA A 54 -14.80 0.26 21.12
CA ALA A 54 -14.06 1.19 21.96
C ALA A 54 -14.74 1.44 23.32
N LYS A 55 -16.08 1.31 23.39
CA LYS A 55 -16.89 1.41 24.61
C LYS A 55 -17.06 0.07 25.36
N GLY A 56 -16.39 -0.99 24.92
CA GLY A 56 -16.32 -2.27 25.63
C GLY A 56 -17.20 -3.40 25.10
N SER A 57 -17.98 -3.17 24.03
CA SER A 57 -18.67 -4.27 23.34
C SER A 57 -17.65 -5.21 22.67
N VAL A 58 -17.90 -6.51 22.70
CA VAL A 58 -17.07 -7.51 22.00
C VAL A 58 -17.83 -8.11 20.83
N ILE A 59 -17.13 -8.43 19.73
CA ILE A 59 -17.72 -9.17 18.61
C ILE A 59 -17.97 -10.60 19.08
N SER A 60 -19.24 -11.01 19.05
CA SER A 60 -19.71 -12.31 19.52
C SER A 60 -19.90 -13.32 18.39
N SER A 61 -20.28 -12.87 17.19
CA SER A 61 -20.27 -13.70 15.98
C SER A 61 -20.09 -12.85 14.72
N VAL A 62 -19.60 -13.49 13.65
CA VAL A 62 -19.61 -12.98 12.29
C VAL A 62 -20.22 -14.06 11.41
N GLU A 63 -21.33 -13.75 10.76
CA GLU A 63 -22.12 -14.70 9.96
C GLU A 63 -22.10 -14.27 8.49
N PRO A 64 -21.82 -15.17 7.53
CA PRO A 64 -21.90 -14.84 6.12
C PRO A 64 -23.35 -14.62 5.67
N THR A 65 -23.53 -13.76 4.68
CA THR A 65 -24.79 -13.61 3.93
C THR A 65 -24.53 -13.84 2.44
N ALA A 66 -25.59 -13.86 1.62
CA ALA A 66 -25.45 -13.99 0.17
C ALA A 66 -24.52 -12.92 -0.43
N ASN A 67 -24.52 -11.70 0.13
CA ASN A 67 -23.83 -10.53 -0.41
C ASN A 67 -22.96 -9.81 0.64
N GLY A 68 -22.36 -10.50 1.62
CA GLY A 68 -21.57 -9.83 2.66
C GLY A 68 -21.55 -10.55 4.00
N ILE A 69 -21.50 -9.82 5.12
CA ILE A 69 -21.45 -10.37 6.48
C ILE A 69 -22.40 -9.67 7.45
N ILE A 70 -22.83 -10.39 8.50
CA ILE A 70 -23.51 -9.85 9.68
C ILE A 70 -22.57 -9.98 10.86
N ILE A 71 -22.26 -8.86 11.52
CA ILE A 71 -21.45 -8.81 12.74
C ILE A 71 -22.38 -8.64 13.94
N LYS A 72 -22.36 -9.57 14.89
CA LYS A 72 -23.12 -9.50 16.14
C LYS A 72 -22.22 -9.11 17.31
N LEU A 73 -22.63 -8.12 18.08
CA LEU A 73 -21.92 -7.67 19.28
C LEU A 73 -22.52 -8.28 20.56
N SER A 74 -21.76 -8.26 21.65
CA SER A 74 -22.17 -8.74 22.97
C SER A 74 -23.34 -7.99 23.60
N ASP A 75 -23.74 -6.85 23.02
CA ASP A 75 -24.95 -6.10 23.42
C ASP A 75 -26.23 -6.59 22.70
N GLY A 76 -26.11 -7.64 21.88
CA GLY A 76 -27.21 -8.25 21.13
C GLY A 76 -27.54 -7.56 19.80
N LYS A 77 -26.81 -6.50 19.41
CA LYS A 77 -27.02 -5.80 18.13
C LYS A 77 -26.26 -6.47 16.99
N SER A 78 -26.84 -6.38 15.80
CA SER A 78 -26.30 -6.91 14.55
C SER A 78 -26.09 -5.78 13.54
N TYR A 79 -24.97 -5.83 12.82
CA TYR A 79 -24.62 -4.88 11.76
C TYR A 79 -24.30 -5.63 10.48
N THR A 80 -24.97 -5.29 9.39
CA THR A 80 -24.72 -5.89 8.08
C THR A 80 -23.71 -5.05 7.31
N ILE A 81 -22.72 -5.70 6.70
CA ILE A 81 -21.79 -5.12 5.75
C ILE A 81 -22.03 -5.83 4.42
N GLU A 82 -22.52 -5.10 3.41
CA GLU A 82 -22.88 -5.65 2.10
C GLU A 82 -21.81 -5.33 1.04
N ASN A 83 -21.66 -6.21 0.07
CA ASN A 83 -20.84 -6.05 -1.13
C ASN A 83 -21.67 -5.40 -2.26
N GLY A 84 -20.97 -4.83 -3.25
CA GLY A 84 -21.58 -4.25 -4.46
C GLY A 84 -22.51 -5.23 -5.19
N LYS A 85 -23.71 -4.76 -5.52
CA LYS A 85 -24.84 -5.57 -6.03
C LYS A 85 -24.70 -6.02 -7.50
N ASP A 86 -23.89 -5.31 -8.31
CA ASP A 86 -23.90 -5.44 -9.78
C ASP A 86 -22.52 -5.78 -10.41
N GLY A 87 -21.57 -6.30 -9.63
CA GLY A 87 -20.34 -6.91 -10.16
C GLY A 87 -20.49 -8.42 -10.35
N ASN A 88 -20.07 -8.98 -11.50
CA ASN A 88 -19.97 -10.43 -11.74
C ASN A 88 -19.43 -11.14 -10.48
N ASP A 89 -20.17 -12.14 -9.98
CA ASP A 89 -19.93 -12.96 -8.78
C ASP A 89 -18.57 -12.69 -8.12
N GLY A 90 -18.54 -11.65 -7.28
CA GLY A 90 -17.39 -11.39 -6.43
C GLY A 90 -17.10 -12.64 -5.62
N LYS A 91 -15.84 -13.09 -5.64
CA LYS A 91 -15.39 -14.25 -4.85
C LYS A 91 -15.89 -14.06 -3.40
N PRO A 92 -16.53 -15.07 -2.77
CA PRO A 92 -17.02 -14.96 -1.41
C PRO A 92 -15.94 -14.37 -0.50
N ALA A 93 -16.32 -13.44 0.37
CA ALA A 93 -15.40 -12.81 1.30
C ALA A 93 -14.64 -13.90 2.09
N ASP A 94 -13.34 -13.67 2.31
CA ASP A 94 -12.53 -14.62 3.05
C ASP A 94 -13.09 -14.77 4.48
N VAL A 95 -13.57 -15.96 4.83
CA VAL A 95 -14.17 -16.28 6.13
C VAL A 95 -13.05 -16.54 7.13
N TRP A 96 -13.01 -15.76 8.20
CA TRP A 96 -12.06 -15.94 9.29
C TRP A 96 -12.73 -16.63 10.48
N THR A 97 -12.29 -17.84 10.80
CA THR A 97 -12.76 -18.62 11.96
C THR A 97 -11.62 -18.87 12.93
N ILE A 98 -11.93 -19.28 14.16
CA ILE A 98 -10.93 -19.81 15.09
C ILE A 98 -11.09 -21.32 15.06
N GLY A 99 -10.05 -22.04 14.62
CA GLY A 99 -10.05 -23.49 14.63
C GLY A 99 -10.00 -24.03 16.06
N GLU A 100 -10.36 -25.30 16.24
CA GLU A 100 -10.31 -25.98 17.55
C GLU A 100 -8.92 -25.94 18.21
N ASP A 101 -7.86 -25.72 17.42
CA ASP A 101 -6.48 -25.60 17.88
C ASP A 101 -6.09 -24.19 18.35
N GLY A 102 -7.03 -23.24 18.33
CA GLY A 102 -6.86 -21.87 18.78
C GLY A 102 -6.07 -20.98 17.82
N PHE A 103 -5.90 -21.38 16.55
CA PHE A 103 -5.35 -20.53 15.50
C PHE A 103 -6.47 -19.89 14.68
N TRP A 104 -6.20 -18.73 14.09
CA TRP A 104 -7.08 -18.14 13.09
C TRP A 104 -7.01 -18.96 11.80
N TYR A 105 -8.15 -19.26 11.20
CA TYR A 105 -8.32 -19.95 9.93
C TYR A 105 -8.88 -18.96 8.92
N LYS A 106 -8.34 -18.94 7.71
CA LYS A 106 -8.83 -18.15 6.58
C LYS A 106 -9.40 -19.11 5.55
N ASN A 107 -10.71 -19.09 5.31
CA ASN A 107 -11.41 -20.06 4.44
C ASN A 107 -11.03 -21.51 4.77
N ASP A 108 -11.13 -21.87 6.05
CA ASP A 108 -10.74 -23.19 6.56
C ASP A 108 -9.25 -23.56 6.41
N GLN A 109 -8.38 -22.62 6.00
CA GLN A 109 -6.93 -22.79 6.05
C GLN A 109 -6.33 -22.15 7.30
N LYS A 110 -5.73 -22.99 8.14
CA LYS A 110 -5.02 -22.60 9.36
C LYS A 110 -3.90 -21.60 9.06
N THR A 111 -3.86 -20.50 9.81
CA THR A 111 -2.76 -19.51 9.76
C THR A 111 -1.74 -19.71 10.90
N GLU A 112 -0.62 -19.01 10.82
CA GLU A 112 0.40 -18.99 11.89
C GLU A 112 -0.01 -18.14 13.12
N TYR A 113 -1.11 -17.40 13.01
CA TYR A 113 -1.57 -16.46 14.04
C TYR A 113 -2.46 -17.17 15.06
N LYS A 114 -1.98 -17.25 16.31
CA LYS A 114 -2.73 -17.80 17.44
C LYS A 114 -3.78 -16.80 17.93
N ALA A 115 -5.05 -17.20 17.97
CA ALA A 115 -6.11 -16.39 18.56
C ALA A 115 -5.85 -16.26 20.07
N VAL A 116 -5.79 -15.02 20.58
CA VAL A 116 -5.47 -14.75 21.98
C VAL A 116 -6.74 -14.93 22.82
N GLY A 117 -7.08 -16.20 23.02
CA GLY A 117 -8.28 -16.69 23.67
C GLY A 117 -8.53 -18.11 23.18
N SER A 118 -7.97 -19.10 23.85
CA SER A 118 -8.16 -20.51 23.50
C SER A 118 -9.56 -20.97 23.90
N ASN A 119 -10.37 -21.38 22.93
CA ASN A 119 -11.35 -22.43 23.19
C ASN A 119 -10.57 -23.65 23.68
N GLY A 120 -10.88 -24.13 24.89
CA GLY A 120 -10.30 -25.37 25.40
C GLY A 120 -10.84 -26.56 24.63
N THR A 121 -10.00 -27.55 24.36
CA THR A 121 -10.41 -28.86 23.84
C THR A 121 -11.27 -29.59 24.86
N ASN A 122 -12.29 -30.33 24.38
CA ASN A 122 -13.04 -31.28 25.20
C ASN A 122 -12.06 -32.32 25.77
N GLY A 123 -11.85 -32.28 27.09
CA GLY A 123 -11.20 -33.36 27.80
C GLY A 123 -12.05 -34.62 27.74
N ALA A 124 -11.41 -35.80 27.76
CA ALA A 124 -12.10 -37.07 28.01
C ALA A 124 -13.02 -36.91 29.22
N ASP A 125 -14.25 -37.48 29.18
CA ASP A 125 -15.28 -37.34 30.22
C ASP A 125 -14.65 -37.32 31.62
N GLY A 126 -14.40 -36.10 32.09
CA GLY A 126 -13.86 -35.87 33.41
C GLY A 126 -15.03 -36.10 34.34
N VAL A 127 -14.84 -36.97 35.35
CA VAL A 127 -15.77 -37.07 36.48
C VAL A 127 -16.10 -35.63 36.91
N ASN A 128 -17.37 -35.21 36.78
CA ASN A 128 -17.81 -33.82 36.91
C ASN A 128 -17.03 -33.08 38.00
N GLY A 129 -16.19 -32.12 37.56
CA GLY A 129 -15.48 -31.25 38.48
C GLY A 129 -16.50 -30.37 39.20
N GLY A 130 -16.59 -30.49 40.51
CA GLY A 130 -17.45 -29.60 41.29
C GLY A 130 -16.95 -28.15 41.26
N PHE A 131 -17.87 -27.21 41.47
CA PHE A 131 -17.59 -25.78 41.59
C PHE A 131 -17.75 -25.32 43.03
N TYR A 132 -17.08 -24.22 43.39
CA TYR A 132 -17.18 -23.63 44.72
C TYR A 132 -18.28 -22.57 44.74
N ARG A 133 -19.32 -22.77 45.56
CA ARG A 133 -20.44 -21.84 45.76
C ARG A 133 -20.35 -21.23 47.16
N PRO A 134 -20.27 -19.90 47.32
CA PRO A 134 -20.18 -19.29 48.64
C PRO A 134 -21.45 -19.58 49.44
N ASN A 135 -21.28 -20.13 50.65
CA ASN A 135 -22.36 -20.40 51.57
C ASN A 135 -22.37 -19.33 52.67
N THR A 136 -23.44 -18.54 52.70
CA THR A 136 -23.58 -17.41 53.63
C THR A 136 -23.83 -17.86 55.07
N ALA A 137 -24.36 -19.07 55.27
CA ALA A 137 -24.63 -19.63 56.59
C ALA A 137 -23.39 -20.24 57.24
N THR A 138 -22.53 -20.91 56.47
CA THR A 138 -21.30 -21.53 56.99
C THR A 138 -20.09 -20.60 56.94
N GLY A 139 -20.09 -19.60 56.05
CA GLY A 139 -18.95 -18.71 55.83
C GLY A 139 -17.85 -19.31 54.93
N ASN A 140 -18.04 -20.54 54.45
CA ASN A 140 -17.14 -21.25 53.55
C ASN A 140 -17.72 -21.39 52.14
N PHE A 141 -16.90 -21.71 51.16
CA PHE A 141 -17.38 -22.20 49.88
C PHE A 141 -17.88 -23.64 50.05
N ASP A 142 -19.05 -23.95 49.55
CA ASP A 142 -19.47 -25.33 49.31
C ASP A 142 -18.88 -25.81 47.99
N TYR A 143 -18.29 -26.99 47.97
CA TYR A 143 -17.96 -27.71 46.75
C TYR A 143 -19.21 -28.45 46.24
N VAL A 144 -19.71 -28.05 45.09
CA VAL A 144 -20.94 -28.54 44.47
C VAL A 144 -20.60 -29.34 43.23
N VAL A 145 -20.92 -30.62 43.23
CA VAL A 145 -20.83 -31.49 42.04
C VAL A 145 -22.24 -31.70 41.51
N VAL A 146 -22.53 -31.26 40.29
CA VAL A 146 -23.80 -31.57 39.62
C VAL A 146 -23.61 -32.87 38.86
N ASP A 147 -24.52 -33.84 38.98
CA ASP A 147 -24.50 -35.02 38.12
C ASP A 147 -25.13 -34.75 36.75
N LYS A 148 -25.05 -35.73 35.85
CA LYS A 148 -25.60 -35.71 34.49
C LYS A 148 -27.12 -35.46 34.41
N ASP A 149 -27.85 -35.67 35.49
CA ASP A 149 -29.31 -35.49 35.55
C ASP A 149 -29.70 -34.13 36.19
N GLY A 150 -28.71 -33.27 36.46
CA GLY A 150 -28.89 -31.94 37.05
C GLY A 150 -28.99 -31.95 38.58
N LYS A 151 -28.69 -33.07 39.25
CA LYS A 151 -28.79 -33.18 40.71
C LYS A 151 -27.47 -32.78 41.38
N GLU A 152 -27.55 -31.81 42.28
CA GLU A 152 -26.40 -31.31 43.02
C GLU A 152 -26.06 -32.18 44.24
N THR A 153 -24.78 -32.49 44.40
CA THR A 153 -24.18 -32.98 45.65
C THR A 153 -23.33 -31.86 46.23
N VAL A 154 -23.69 -31.36 47.41
CA VAL A 154 -23.07 -30.20 48.06
C VAL A 154 -22.25 -30.68 49.26
N LYS A 155 -20.98 -30.27 49.36
CA LYS A 155 -20.10 -30.55 50.49
C LYS A 155 -19.39 -29.27 50.92
N ASP A 156 -19.39 -28.93 52.21
CA ASP A 156 -18.56 -27.82 52.71
C ASP A 156 -17.09 -28.09 52.39
N SER A 157 -16.42 -27.14 51.73
CA SER A 157 -15.01 -27.27 51.38
C SER A 157 -14.04 -26.92 52.50
N GLY A 158 -14.50 -26.20 53.54
CA GLY A 158 -13.65 -25.62 54.57
C GLY A 158 -12.87 -24.37 54.12
N ILE A 159 -13.03 -23.92 52.88
CA ILE A 159 -12.38 -22.71 52.36
C ILE A 159 -13.26 -21.50 52.68
N ALA A 160 -12.84 -20.65 53.61
CA ALA A 160 -13.56 -19.42 53.94
C ALA A 160 -13.66 -18.48 52.73
N TRP A 161 -14.86 -18.02 52.38
CA TRP A 161 -15.02 -17.05 51.28
C TRP A 161 -14.92 -15.61 51.75
N LYS A 162 -15.04 -15.37 53.07
CA LYS A 162 -14.71 -14.11 53.74
C LYS A 162 -13.38 -14.29 54.45
N VAL A 163 -12.29 -13.77 53.89
CA VAL A 163 -10.97 -13.84 54.54
C VAL A 163 -10.56 -12.45 55.02
N GLY A 164 -10.15 -12.35 56.29
CA GLY A 164 -9.31 -11.27 56.78
C GLY A 164 -7.87 -11.74 56.83
N GLY A 165 -6.94 -11.01 56.21
CA GLY A 165 -5.50 -11.35 56.19
C GLY A 165 -4.92 -11.55 54.78
N SER A 166 -3.79 -12.26 54.69
CA SER A 166 -2.85 -12.32 53.55
C SER A 166 -3.35 -12.96 52.25
N ASN A 167 -4.61 -13.37 52.17
CA ASN A 167 -5.18 -14.09 51.02
C ASN A 167 -6.37 -13.33 50.43
N ILE A 168 -6.46 -13.28 49.10
CA ILE A 168 -7.55 -12.63 48.37
C ILE A 168 -8.52 -13.69 47.87
N THR A 169 -9.83 -13.54 48.14
CA THR A 169 -10.89 -14.34 47.50
C THR A 169 -11.69 -13.49 46.52
N ALA A 170 -12.23 -14.11 45.47
CA ALA A 170 -13.07 -13.44 44.48
C ALA A 170 -14.42 -14.16 44.38
N VAL A 171 -15.51 -13.40 44.46
CA VAL A 171 -16.88 -13.87 44.24
C VAL A 171 -17.45 -13.10 43.06
N VAL A 172 -17.77 -13.83 41.99
CA VAL A 172 -18.44 -13.25 40.82
C VAL A 172 -19.95 -13.41 40.98
N THR A 173 -20.67 -12.33 40.74
CA THR A 173 -22.13 -12.29 40.66
C THR A 173 -22.55 -11.78 39.27
N ASP A 174 -23.85 -11.77 39.00
CA ASP A 174 -24.40 -11.25 37.74
C ASP A 174 -24.11 -9.75 37.55
N GLY A 175 -23.92 -9.00 38.64
CA GLY A 175 -23.68 -7.56 38.60
C GLY A 175 -22.24 -7.12 38.88
N ASP A 176 -21.47 -7.92 39.64
CA ASP A 176 -20.20 -7.50 40.25
C ASP A 176 -19.17 -8.61 40.32
N VAL A 177 -17.89 -8.22 40.38
CA VAL A 177 -16.80 -9.03 40.93
C VAL A 177 -16.43 -8.48 42.31
N ILE A 178 -16.60 -9.28 43.35
CA ILE A 178 -16.30 -8.91 44.74
C ILE A 178 -14.98 -9.58 45.13
N LEU A 179 -13.94 -8.78 45.34
CA LEU A 179 -12.69 -9.22 45.95
C LEU A 179 -12.75 -8.98 47.47
N GLN A 180 -12.28 -9.93 48.27
CA GLN A 180 -12.16 -9.83 49.73
C GLN A 180 -10.71 -10.09 50.12
N GLY A 181 -10.23 -9.47 51.20
CA GLY A 181 -8.85 -9.60 51.67
C GLY A 181 -7.82 -8.76 50.90
N VAL A 182 -8.25 -7.74 50.16
CA VAL A 182 -7.36 -6.87 49.37
C VAL A 182 -6.50 -5.97 50.29
N PRO A 183 -5.16 -6.06 50.25
CA PRO A 183 -4.28 -5.25 51.10
C PRO A 183 -4.45 -3.74 50.84
N GLY A 184 -4.48 -2.93 51.90
CA GLY A 184 -4.52 -1.46 51.81
C GLY A 184 -5.91 -0.84 51.63
N ILE A 185 -6.97 -1.66 51.56
CA ILE A 185 -8.36 -1.19 51.48
C ILE A 185 -9.04 -1.37 52.85
N PRO A 186 -9.71 -0.33 53.41
CA PRO A 186 -10.55 -0.49 54.61
C PRO A 186 -11.58 -1.61 54.38
N ASP A 187 -11.70 -2.53 55.34
CA ASP A 187 -12.51 -3.75 55.25
C ASP A 187 -12.08 -4.79 54.19
N GLY A 188 -10.98 -4.55 53.47
CA GLY A 188 -10.38 -5.50 52.51
C GLY A 188 -11.28 -5.87 51.32
N LYS A 189 -12.38 -5.16 51.10
CA LYS A 189 -13.40 -5.47 50.09
C LYS A 189 -13.28 -4.52 48.89
N VAL A 190 -13.14 -5.07 47.69
CA VAL A 190 -13.23 -4.32 46.42
C VAL A 190 -14.38 -4.87 45.60
N VAL A 191 -15.24 -3.99 45.09
CA VAL A 191 -16.36 -4.36 44.22
C VAL A 191 -16.11 -3.75 42.85
N ILE A 192 -15.96 -4.59 41.83
CA ILE A 192 -15.78 -4.18 40.44
C ILE A 192 -17.11 -4.38 39.71
N PRO A 193 -17.79 -3.31 39.27
CA PRO A 193 -19.04 -3.42 38.53
C PRO A 193 -18.82 -4.12 37.19
N ARG A 194 -19.68 -5.08 36.85
CA ARG A 194 -19.70 -5.75 35.53
C ARG A 194 -20.70 -5.11 34.56
N ASN A 195 -21.40 -4.07 34.98
CA ASN A 195 -22.41 -3.37 34.20
C ASN A 195 -22.35 -1.85 34.40
N ASN A 196 -22.86 -1.10 33.41
CA ASN A 196 -22.85 0.37 33.38
C ASN A 196 -24.17 0.96 33.89
N VAL A 197 -24.76 0.29 34.87
CA VAL A 197 -26.06 0.63 35.47
C VAL A 197 -25.84 1.63 36.60
N LEU A 198 -26.66 2.67 36.71
CA LEU A 198 -26.52 3.74 37.72
C LEU A 198 -26.61 3.17 39.14
N ARG A 199 -25.69 3.57 40.01
CA ARG A 199 -25.65 3.06 41.41
C ARG A 199 -25.81 4.18 42.42
N SER A 200 -25.17 5.32 42.20
CA SER A 200 -25.30 6.47 43.09
C SER A 200 -25.07 7.79 42.37
N LEU A 201 -25.59 8.84 42.98
CA LEU A 201 -25.40 10.24 42.60
C LEU A 201 -24.91 11.00 43.83
N VAL A 202 -23.88 11.81 43.67
CA VAL A 202 -23.35 12.67 44.75
C VAL A 202 -23.38 14.11 44.27
N PHE A 203 -24.03 15.00 45.02
CA PHE A 203 -24.12 16.41 44.66
C PHE A 203 -22.76 17.11 44.77
N VAL A 204 -22.44 17.97 43.80
CA VAL A 204 -21.24 18.82 43.78
C VAL A 204 -21.62 20.22 44.27
N PRO A 205 -21.16 20.66 45.47
CA PRO A 205 -21.61 21.92 46.07
C PRO A 205 -21.03 23.16 45.38
N GLU A 206 -21.86 24.17 45.11
CA GLU A 206 -21.43 25.47 44.57
C GLU A 206 -21.17 26.51 45.67
N VAL A 207 -21.86 26.36 46.80
CA VAL A 207 -21.74 27.22 47.98
C VAL A 207 -21.98 26.37 49.23
N TYR A 208 -21.43 26.79 50.35
CA TYR A 208 -21.81 26.27 51.67
C TYR A 208 -22.59 27.36 52.39
N VAL A 209 -23.85 27.10 52.69
CA VAL A 209 -24.68 27.99 53.51
C VAL A 209 -24.66 27.44 54.92
N GLU A 210 -23.97 28.13 55.83
CA GLU A 210 -23.83 27.70 57.23
C GLU A 210 -23.31 26.25 57.40
N GLY A 211 -22.46 25.80 56.47
CA GLY A 211 -21.90 24.44 56.47
C GLY A 211 -22.74 23.39 55.71
N ILE A 212 -23.92 23.76 55.20
CA ILE A 212 -24.75 22.89 54.37
C ILE A 212 -24.39 23.08 52.88
N PRO A 213 -24.07 21.99 52.14
CA PRO A 213 -23.91 22.02 50.69
C PRO A 213 -25.11 22.66 49.98
N GLY A 214 -24.87 23.70 49.19
CA GLY A 214 -25.91 24.51 48.57
C GLY A 214 -25.78 24.61 47.06
N MET A 215 -26.95 24.64 46.41
CA MET A 215 -27.18 25.04 45.02
C MET A 215 -27.43 26.55 44.98
N ARG A 216 -26.70 27.29 44.15
CA ARG A 216 -26.95 28.72 43.98
C ARG A 216 -28.05 28.90 42.93
N TYR A 217 -29.06 29.70 43.25
CA TYR A 217 -30.06 30.14 42.28
C TYR A 217 -29.99 31.65 42.09
N TYR A 218 -29.95 32.08 40.84
CA TYR A 218 -29.91 33.49 40.48
C TYR A 218 -31.33 33.98 40.22
N ASN A 219 -31.87 34.78 41.12
CA ASN A 219 -33.15 35.46 40.92
C ASN A 219 -32.89 36.72 40.11
N VAL A 220 -33.31 36.75 38.85
CA VAL A 220 -32.99 37.83 37.92
C VAL A 220 -34.17 38.77 37.77
N ALA A 221 -33.95 40.05 38.08
CA ALA A 221 -34.92 41.12 37.87
C ALA A 221 -34.41 42.13 36.82
N TYR A 222 -35.26 42.45 35.84
CA TYR A 222 -35.00 43.44 34.81
C TYR A 222 -36.27 44.19 34.40
N THR A 223 -36.12 45.35 33.77
CA THR A 223 -37.22 46.08 33.15
C THR A 223 -37.08 45.96 31.64
N ARG A 224 -38.14 45.49 30.97
CA ARG A 224 -38.19 45.42 29.51
C ARG A 224 -37.97 46.79 28.90
N GLN A 225 -37.33 46.83 27.74
CA GLN A 225 -36.95 48.05 27.04
C GLN A 225 -37.58 48.10 25.64
N ASP A 226 -37.89 49.31 25.18
CA ASP A 226 -38.17 49.61 23.78
C ASP A 226 -36.98 50.37 23.17
N LEU A 227 -36.80 50.18 21.86
CA LEU A 227 -35.77 50.86 21.09
C LEU A 227 -36.31 52.19 20.53
N ASP A 228 -35.72 53.30 20.94
CA ASP A 228 -36.04 54.64 20.44
C ASP A 228 -34.99 55.13 19.45
N LYS A 229 -35.41 55.91 18.44
CA LYS A 229 -34.55 56.54 17.42
C LYS A 229 -33.57 55.59 16.71
N LYS A 230 -34.05 54.40 16.36
CA LYS A 230 -33.32 53.36 15.61
C LYS A 230 -32.55 53.93 14.40
N ASN A 231 -31.30 53.48 14.24
CA ASN A 231 -30.37 53.84 13.16
C ASN A 231 -30.02 55.33 13.13
N THR A 232 -29.88 55.93 14.30
CA THR A 232 -29.40 57.31 14.46
C THR A 232 -28.34 57.36 15.56
N LYS A 233 -27.51 58.40 15.54
CA LYS A 233 -26.57 58.65 16.63
C LYS A 233 -27.23 58.87 17.99
N ASN A 234 -28.55 58.98 18.11
CA ASN A 234 -29.27 59.16 19.38
C ASN A 234 -30.13 57.93 19.72
N GLU A 235 -29.83 56.79 19.12
CA GLU A 235 -30.51 55.53 19.42
C GLU A 235 -30.37 55.18 20.90
N ALA A 236 -31.47 54.77 21.53
CA ALA A 236 -31.47 54.50 22.97
C ALA A 236 -32.44 53.37 23.32
N PHE A 237 -32.04 52.56 24.29
CA PHE A 237 -32.91 51.58 24.92
C PHE A 237 -33.60 52.22 26.13
N LYS A 238 -34.94 52.29 26.10
CA LYS A 238 -35.75 52.96 27.11
C LYS A 238 -36.61 51.96 27.84
N ASP A 239 -36.59 52.00 29.16
CA ASP A 239 -37.43 51.16 30.01
C ASP A 239 -38.92 51.41 29.71
N ILE A 240 -39.66 50.32 29.57
CA ILE A 240 -41.11 50.31 29.35
C ILE A 240 -41.80 50.47 30.71
N LYS A 241 -42.75 51.40 30.79
CA LYS A 241 -43.60 51.55 31.99
C LYS A 241 -44.36 50.23 32.26
N ASP A 242 -44.35 49.77 33.50
CA ASP A 242 -44.93 48.48 33.92
C ASP A 242 -44.27 47.25 33.25
N GLY A 243 -43.04 47.40 32.73
CA GLY A 243 -42.27 46.35 32.07
C GLY A 243 -41.39 45.50 32.98
N ALA A 244 -41.57 45.56 34.30
CA ALA A 244 -40.76 44.81 35.26
C ALA A 244 -41.01 43.30 35.14
N VAL A 245 -39.92 42.53 35.09
CA VAL A 245 -39.94 41.06 35.02
C VAL A 245 -39.01 40.53 36.11
N GLU A 246 -39.47 39.51 36.83
CA GLU A 246 -38.67 38.77 37.81
C GLU A 246 -38.70 37.28 37.43
N LEU A 247 -37.52 36.69 37.24
CA LEU A 247 -37.34 35.29 36.87
C LEU A 247 -36.65 34.53 38.01
N ASN A 248 -37.27 33.42 38.44
CA ASN A 248 -36.72 32.49 39.42
C ASN A 248 -36.20 31.22 38.72
N ARG A 249 -35.29 31.38 37.76
CA ARG A 249 -34.68 30.29 36.98
C ARG A 249 -33.16 30.26 37.20
N GLY A 250 -32.50 29.15 36.88
CA GLY A 250 -31.04 29.13 36.73
C GLY A 250 -30.21 28.56 37.86
N ILE A 251 -30.64 27.40 38.35
CA ILE A 251 -29.74 26.48 39.03
C ILE A 251 -29.20 25.50 38.00
N LEU A 252 -27.87 25.41 37.89
CA LEU A 252 -27.16 24.37 37.12
C LEU A 252 -26.46 23.44 38.11
N ALA A 253 -27.21 22.50 38.68
CA ALA A 253 -26.67 21.59 39.68
C ALA A 253 -25.81 20.49 39.02
N GLN A 254 -24.64 20.22 39.59
CA GLN A 254 -23.74 19.17 39.14
C GLN A 254 -23.74 17.98 40.10
N TYR A 255 -23.63 16.77 39.55
CA TYR A 255 -23.62 15.53 40.31
C TYR A 255 -22.55 14.58 39.77
N HIS A 256 -21.73 14.02 40.66
CA HIS A 256 -20.89 12.88 40.33
C HIS A 256 -21.76 11.63 40.17
N VAL A 257 -21.56 10.94 39.06
CA VAL A 257 -22.30 9.73 38.70
C VAL A 257 -21.41 8.51 38.93
N ASN A 258 -21.94 7.49 39.59
CA ASN A 258 -21.24 6.24 39.83
C ASN A 258 -22.04 5.04 39.28
N PRO A 259 -21.46 4.21 38.39
CA PRO A 259 -20.13 4.37 37.78
C PRO A 259 -20.09 5.57 36.81
N SER A 260 -18.91 6.16 36.60
CA SER A 260 -18.73 7.32 35.71
C SER A 260 -19.01 7.02 34.23
N CYS A 261 -19.06 5.74 33.86
CA CYS A 261 -19.40 5.25 32.53
C CYS A 261 -20.87 4.84 32.37
N VAL A 262 -21.77 5.35 33.22
CA VAL A 262 -23.19 4.99 33.20
C VAL A 262 -23.82 5.16 31.82
N ASN A 263 -24.78 4.30 31.47
CA ASN A 263 -25.54 4.48 30.24
C ASN A 263 -26.38 5.77 30.28
N LYS A 264 -26.17 6.67 29.32
CA LYS A 264 -26.85 7.98 29.22
C LYS A 264 -28.38 7.86 29.18
N SER A 265 -28.92 6.74 28.70
CA SER A 265 -30.37 6.50 28.71
C SER A 265 -30.94 6.39 30.12
N GLU A 266 -30.15 5.95 31.11
CA GLU A 266 -30.58 5.92 32.51
C GLU A 266 -30.73 7.32 33.12
N LEU A 267 -30.13 8.37 32.53
CA LEU A 267 -30.11 9.73 33.06
C LEU A 267 -31.16 10.67 32.43
N GLN A 268 -32.05 10.17 31.58
CA GLN A 268 -32.99 11.01 30.82
C GLN A 268 -34.27 11.36 31.60
N VAL A 269 -34.67 10.54 32.58
CA VAL A 269 -35.87 10.78 33.39
C VAL A 269 -35.45 11.28 34.78
N LEU A 270 -35.53 12.60 34.95
CA LEU A 270 -35.11 13.30 36.17
C LEU A 270 -36.31 13.84 36.94
N ASN A 271 -36.24 13.80 38.26
CA ASN A 271 -37.17 14.44 39.19
C ASN A 271 -36.41 15.08 40.36
N LEU A 272 -37.07 15.93 41.15
CA LEU A 272 -36.52 16.48 42.39
C LEU A 272 -37.41 16.11 43.57
N ALA A 273 -36.81 15.49 44.59
CA ALA A 273 -37.44 15.36 45.88
C ALA A 273 -37.21 16.66 46.67
N THR A 274 -38.24 17.49 46.78
CA THR A 274 -38.19 18.78 47.51
C THR A 274 -38.89 18.67 48.86
N ARG A 275 -38.37 19.39 49.87
CA ARG A 275 -39.08 19.67 51.13
C ARG A 275 -38.43 20.84 51.85
N ASN A 276 -39.16 21.53 52.71
CA ASN A 276 -38.57 22.45 53.68
C ASN A 276 -38.28 21.73 54.99
N VAL A 277 -37.11 21.97 55.55
CA VAL A 277 -36.74 21.44 56.87
C VAL A 277 -36.78 22.60 57.87
N PRO A 278 -37.68 22.57 58.87
CA PRO A 278 -37.81 23.66 59.83
C PRO A 278 -36.59 23.71 60.77
N TYR A 279 -36.11 24.92 61.06
CA TYR A 279 -35.51 25.21 62.35
C TYR A 279 -36.61 25.02 63.41
N LEU A 280 -36.24 24.60 64.63
CA LEU A 280 -37.14 24.05 65.67
C LEU A 280 -38.36 24.91 66.11
N THR A 281 -38.74 26.00 65.42
CA THR A 281 -39.75 26.97 65.85
C THR A 281 -40.88 27.34 64.88
N ALA A 282 -40.93 26.96 63.58
CA ALA A 282 -42.16 27.15 62.78
C ALA A 282 -42.31 26.25 61.54
N ARG A 283 -43.55 26.14 61.02
CA ARG A 283 -43.89 25.39 59.79
C ARG A 283 -43.73 26.26 58.54
N SER A 284 -43.03 25.72 57.55
CA SER A 284 -42.77 26.33 56.24
C SER A 284 -43.63 25.69 55.13
N ALA A 285 -43.96 26.45 54.08
CA ALA A 285 -44.83 26.02 52.97
C ALA A 285 -44.03 25.32 51.86
N ASP A 286 -44.46 24.14 51.40
CA ASP A 286 -43.78 23.35 50.36
C ASP A 286 -43.52 24.14 49.05
N PHE A 287 -42.45 23.79 48.33
CA PHE A 287 -42.07 24.41 47.06
C PHE A 287 -41.97 23.42 45.91
N GLU A 288 -42.28 23.89 44.71
CA GLU A 288 -42.16 23.13 43.47
C GLU A 288 -40.82 23.40 42.79
N ALA A 289 -40.20 22.36 42.23
CA ALA A 289 -39.04 22.47 41.37
C ALA A 289 -39.07 21.38 40.28
N LYS A 290 -38.51 21.67 39.11
CA LYS A 290 -38.44 20.76 37.96
C LYS A 290 -36.99 20.61 37.51
N ALA A 291 -36.51 19.38 37.44
CA ALA A 291 -35.19 19.05 36.90
C ALA A 291 -35.25 18.73 35.40
N THR A 292 -34.21 19.10 34.68
CA THR A 292 -34.02 18.82 33.25
C THR A 292 -32.59 18.37 32.98
N TYR A 293 -32.43 17.33 32.16
CA TYR A 293 -31.11 16.88 31.73
C TYR A 293 -30.47 17.99 30.87
N LYS A 294 -29.23 18.37 31.16
CA LYS A 294 -28.46 19.32 30.34
C LYS A 294 -27.29 18.63 29.66
N ASP A 295 -26.36 18.09 30.43
CA ASP A 295 -25.18 17.43 29.88
C ASP A 295 -24.65 16.31 30.80
N PHE A 296 -23.91 15.37 30.21
CA PHE A 296 -23.20 14.32 30.95
C PHE A 296 -21.88 14.03 30.24
N LYS A 297 -20.78 14.41 30.90
CA LYS A 297 -19.42 14.23 30.38
C LYS A 297 -18.48 13.89 31.53
N ASP A 298 -17.56 12.96 31.30
CA ASP A 298 -16.49 12.58 32.24
C ASP A 298 -16.99 12.20 33.65
N GLY A 299 -18.17 11.56 33.74
CA GLY A 299 -18.76 11.13 35.01
C GLY A 299 -19.47 12.24 35.81
N LEU A 300 -19.66 13.42 35.21
CA LEU A 300 -20.34 14.56 35.80
C LEU A 300 -21.65 14.86 35.06
N LEU A 301 -22.77 14.76 35.77
CA LEU A 301 -24.10 15.10 35.26
C LEU A 301 -24.42 16.55 35.62
N THR A 302 -24.78 17.34 34.61
CA THR A 302 -25.31 18.71 34.78
C THR A 302 -26.83 18.69 34.60
N VAL A 303 -27.54 19.22 35.59
CA VAL A 303 -29.00 19.29 35.64
C VAL A 303 -29.45 20.73 35.74
N GLY A 304 -30.32 21.16 34.83
CA GLY A 304 -31.01 22.43 34.94
C GLY A 304 -32.21 22.30 35.87
N ILE A 305 -32.31 23.15 36.89
CA ILE A 305 -33.44 23.16 37.82
C ILE A 305 -34.22 24.47 37.67
N GLU A 306 -35.51 24.35 37.37
CA GLU A 306 -36.47 25.45 37.33
C GLU A 306 -37.33 25.45 38.60
N LEU A 307 -37.45 26.60 39.26
CA LEU A 307 -38.23 26.76 40.49
C LEU A 307 -39.64 27.26 40.18
N GLY A 308 -40.63 26.63 40.83
CA GLY A 308 -42.06 26.88 40.62
C GLY A 308 -42.72 27.64 41.77
N LYS A 309 -43.99 27.29 42.05
CA LYS A 309 -44.80 27.94 43.08
C LYS A 309 -44.21 27.68 44.48
N GLY A 310 -44.31 28.68 45.37
CA GLY A 310 -43.83 28.60 46.76
C GLY A 310 -42.43 29.18 47.02
N VAL A 311 -41.67 29.52 45.97
CA VAL A 311 -40.30 30.07 46.08
C VAL A 311 -40.25 31.58 46.37
N SER A 312 -41.29 32.33 45.99
CA SER A 312 -41.34 33.79 46.17
C SER A 312 -41.35 34.25 47.64
N SER A 313 -41.72 33.39 48.59
CA SER A 313 -41.71 33.70 50.02
C SER A 313 -40.32 33.62 50.68
N TRP A 314 -39.27 33.23 49.94
CA TRP A 314 -37.91 33.10 50.48
C TRP A 314 -37.12 34.42 50.59
N LEU A 315 -37.77 35.56 50.29
CA LEU A 315 -37.13 36.86 50.04
C LEU A 315 -36.70 37.67 51.27
N ASP A 316 -37.12 37.30 52.48
CA ASP A 316 -36.69 37.99 53.71
C ASP A 316 -35.78 37.08 54.55
N GLN A 317 -34.46 37.27 54.45
CA GLN A 317 -33.45 36.52 55.23
C GLN A 317 -33.66 36.63 56.75
N ASN A 318 -34.43 37.61 57.22
CA ASN A 318 -34.65 37.87 58.64
C ASN A 318 -35.88 37.16 59.26
N THR A 319 -36.61 36.32 58.51
CA THR A 319 -37.85 35.70 59.00
C THR A 319 -38.04 34.22 58.66
N ASN A 320 -37.12 33.57 57.93
CA ASN A 320 -37.32 32.17 57.54
C ASN A 320 -36.80 31.16 58.58
N ASP A 321 -37.74 30.60 59.35
CA ASP A 321 -37.54 29.48 60.29
C ASP A 321 -37.31 28.12 59.58
N SER A 322 -36.85 28.08 58.32
CA SER A 322 -36.65 26.82 57.58
C SER A 322 -35.61 26.95 56.46
N VAL A 323 -34.90 25.85 56.18
CA VAL A 323 -33.95 25.73 55.07
C VAL A 323 -34.58 24.89 53.94
N PRO A 324 -34.70 25.42 52.71
CA PRO A 324 -35.22 24.65 51.58
C PRO A 324 -34.17 23.66 51.09
N VAL A 325 -34.53 22.38 50.96
CA VAL A 325 -33.62 21.35 50.46
C VAL A 325 -34.22 20.55 49.31
N ALA A 326 -33.36 20.14 48.38
CA ALA A 326 -33.72 19.29 47.25
C ALA A 326 -32.67 18.20 47.03
N ALA A 327 -33.12 17.01 46.61
CA ALA A 327 -32.28 15.93 46.14
C ALA A 327 -32.71 15.51 44.73
N LEU A 328 -31.74 15.29 43.84
CA LEU A 328 -32.01 14.78 42.49
C LEU A 328 -32.44 13.33 42.56
N GLN A 329 -33.48 13.00 41.81
CA GLN A 329 -33.95 11.65 41.60
C GLN A 329 -33.81 11.27 40.13
N VAL A 330 -33.19 10.13 39.88
CA VAL A 330 -33.18 9.48 38.57
C VAL A 330 -34.14 8.30 38.63
N ILE A 331 -35.18 8.31 37.78
CA ILE A 331 -36.18 7.25 37.72
C ILE A 331 -35.81 6.30 36.58
N ARG A 332 -35.49 5.06 36.92
CA ARG A 332 -35.11 4.06 35.91
C ARG A 332 -36.33 3.29 35.44
N GLU A 333 -36.55 3.28 34.13
CA GLU A 333 -37.69 2.63 33.50
C GLU A 333 -37.77 1.14 33.88
N GLY A 334 -38.90 0.73 34.46
CA GLY A 334 -39.15 -0.66 34.89
C GLY A 334 -38.33 -1.15 36.10
N LYS A 335 -37.62 -0.26 36.82
CA LYS A 335 -36.74 -0.61 37.94
C LYS A 335 -37.09 0.18 39.22
N ASP A 336 -36.19 1.07 39.65
CA ASP A 336 -36.14 1.76 40.94
C ASP A 336 -35.76 3.25 40.77
N THR A 337 -35.73 4.01 41.86
CA THR A 337 -35.36 5.44 41.89
C THR A 337 -34.08 5.65 42.68
N ILE A 338 -33.05 6.23 42.05
CA ILE A 338 -31.79 6.61 42.72
C ILE A 338 -31.91 8.07 43.14
N THR A 339 -31.77 8.34 44.45
CA THR A 339 -31.84 9.69 45.03
C THR A 339 -30.46 10.13 45.48
N SER A 340 -30.06 11.37 45.14
CA SER A 340 -28.80 11.97 45.61
C SER A 340 -28.87 12.41 47.07
N ASP A 341 -27.76 12.94 47.58
CA ASP A 341 -27.78 13.75 48.81
C ASP A 341 -28.70 14.98 48.66
N TYR A 342 -29.26 15.43 49.78
CA TYR A 342 -30.01 16.69 49.85
C TYR A 342 -29.05 17.88 49.91
N ALA A 343 -29.32 18.89 49.08
CA ALA A 343 -28.62 20.17 49.10
C ALA A 343 -29.60 21.31 49.40
N THR A 344 -29.10 22.38 50.03
CA THR A 344 -29.90 23.59 50.25
C THR A 344 -29.97 24.47 48.99
N LEU A 345 -31.01 25.30 48.87
CA LEU A 345 -31.11 26.29 47.79
C LEU A 345 -30.77 27.69 48.31
N TYR A 346 -29.77 28.33 47.72
CA TYR A 346 -29.30 29.66 48.10
C TYR A 346 -29.71 30.73 47.08
N LYS A 347 -30.47 31.74 47.53
CA LYS A 347 -30.89 32.89 46.71
C LYS A 347 -29.75 33.87 46.50
N ALA A 348 -29.40 34.13 45.25
CA ALA A 348 -28.63 35.31 44.86
C ALA A 348 -29.50 36.24 44.00
N ALA A 349 -29.89 37.39 44.54
CA ALA A 349 -30.62 38.38 43.76
C ALA A 349 -29.69 39.06 42.74
N VAL A 350 -30.11 39.13 41.48
CA VAL A 350 -29.39 39.71 40.36
C VAL A 350 -30.26 40.79 39.71
N LYS A 351 -29.72 42.00 39.60
CA LYS A 351 -30.36 43.15 38.94
C LYS A 351 -29.48 43.64 37.79
N ASN A 352 -29.95 44.62 37.03
CA ASN A 352 -29.18 45.30 35.98
C ASN A 352 -28.59 44.32 34.95
N VAL A 353 -29.44 43.55 34.27
CA VAL A 353 -29.00 42.69 33.16
C VAL A 353 -28.37 43.55 32.05
N ARG A 354 -27.20 43.13 31.56
CA ARG A 354 -26.37 43.81 30.56
C ARG A 354 -25.72 42.80 29.61
N ILE A 355 -25.26 43.30 28.47
CA ILE A 355 -24.50 42.53 27.48
C ILE A 355 -23.01 42.79 27.71
N ALA A 356 -22.24 41.71 27.83
CA ALA A 356 -20.81 41.72 28.09
C ALA A 356 -20.01 41.13 26.92
N ASN A 357 -18.73 41.47 26.87
CA ASN A 357 -17.69 40.83 26.08
C ASN A 357 -17.03 39.72 26.93
N PRO A 358 -17.25 38.43 26.59
CA PRO A 358 -16.69 37.32 27.36
C PRO A 358 -15.16 37.26 27.34
N ASN A 359 -14.51 37.96 26.40
CA ASN A 359 -13.05 37.96 26.21
C ASN A 359 -12.34 39.15 26.87
N ALA A 360 -13.07 40.05 27.55
CA ALA A 360 -12.53 41.22 28.23
C ALA A 360 -12.17 40.91 29.70
N LYS A 361 -11.23 41.67 30.28
CA LYS A 361 -10.86 41.55 31.70
C LYS A 361 -12.05 41.88 32.61
N ALA A 362 -12.15 41.21 33.75
CA ALA A 362 -13.32 41.25 34.64
C ALA A 362 -13.76 42.66 35.08
N GLU A 363 -12.85 43.62 35.15
CA GLU A 363 -13.14 44.99 35.56
C GLU A 363 -13.86 45.81 34.47
N GLU A 364 -13.66 45.52 33.18
CA GLU A 364 -14.13 46.33 32.02
C GLU A 364 -14.84 45.51 30.92
N HIS A 365 -15.70 44.57 31.31
CA HIS A 365 -16.24 43.58 30.37
C HIS A 365 -17.62 43.91 29.79
N TYR A 366 -18.33 44.96 30.23
CA TYR A 366 -19.63 45.33 29.68
C TYR A 366 -19.48 46.09 28.34
N ARG A 367 -20.38 45.81 27.38
CA ARG A 367 -20.34 46.45 26.06
C ARG A 367 -20.90 47.88 26.07
N PHE A 368 -20.41 48.70 25.14
CA PHE A 368 -20.61 50.16 25.12
C PHE A 368 -21.99 50.59 24.58
N ALA A 369 -22.38 51.81 24.94
CA ALA A 369 -23.54 52.52 24.41
C ALA A 369 -23.21 53.25 23.09
N ILE A 370 -24.24 53.65 22.32
CA ILE A 370 -24.05 54.16 20.97
C ILE A 370 -23.33 55.51 20.90
N ASN A 371 -23.69 56.48 21.75
CA ASN A 371 -23.29 57.90 21.62
C ASN A 371 -23.00 58.64 22.93
N ASP A 372 -23.37 58.08 24.08
CA ASP A 372 -23.16 58.68 25.40
C ASP A 372 -23.06 57.58 26.45
N ASN A 373 -22.06 57.69 27.34
CA ASN A 373 -21.75 56.73 28.38
C ASN A 373 -22.60 56.96 29.66
N THR A 374 -23.88 57.29 29.51
CA THR A 374 -24.84 57.58 30.61
C THR A 374 -25.00 56.46 31.65
N LEU A 375 -24.39 55.29 31.41
CA LEU A 375 -24.29 54.18 32.35
C LEU A 375 -23.23 54.43 33.44
N LYS A 376 -22.08 55.07 33.14
CA LYS A 376 -21.05 55.43 34.14
C LYS A 376 -21.59 56.34 35.25
N SER A 377 -22.53 57.23 34.89
CA SER A 377 -23.15 58.16 35.84
C SER A 377 -24.29 57.53 36.66
N LYS A 378 -24.77 56.33 36.28
CA LYS A 378 -25.83 55.58 36.98
C LYS A 378 -25.30 54.48 37.90
N ASP A 379 -24.08 54.00 37.66
CA ASP A 379 -23.43 53.00 38.52
C ASP A 379 -21.90 53.24 38.55
N SER A 380 -21.43 53.87 39.63
CA SER A 380 -20.05 54.34 39.79
C SER A 380 -18.99 53.23 39.85
N LYS A 381 -19.41 51.95 39.89
CA LYS A 381 -18.50 50.79 39.94
C LYS A 381 -18.49 49.96 38.65
N VAL A 382 -19.32 50.31 37.66
CA VAL A 382 -19.19 49.77 36.31
C VAL A 382 -18.05 50.51 35.60
N VAL A 383 -16.91 49.85 35.42
CA VAL A 383 -15.83 50.39 34.61
C VAL A 383 -16.17 50.12 33.14
N LEU A 384 -17.04 50.95 32.57
CA LEU A 384 -17.12 51.03 31.11
C LEU A 384 -15.83 51.73 30.66
N GLY A 385 -15.08 51.19 29.70
CA GLY A 385 -14.12 52.02 28.97
C GLY A 385 -14.80 53.31 28.48
N ASP A 386 -14.09 54.44 28.37
CA ASP A 386 -14.64 55.72 27.89
C ASP A 386 -14.97 55.72 26.37
N LYS A 387 -15.30 54.56 25.79
CA LYS A 387 -15.46 54.36 24.36
C LYS A 387 -16.90 54.61 23.91
N ILE A 388 -17.04 55.36 22.81
CA ILE A 388 -18.31 55.62 22.13
C ILE A 388 -18.24 54.98 20.75
N VAL A 389 -19.19 54.09 20.41
CA VAL A 389 -19.12 53.37 19.13
C VAL A 389 -19.48 54.28 17.93
N TRP A 390 -20.49 55.16 18.04
CA TRP A 390 -20.88 56.10 16.99
C TRP A 390 -20.18 57.46 17.20
N ASN A 391 -18.90 57.50 16.85
CA ASN A 391 -18.09 58.72 16.83
C ASN A 391 -17.86 59.19 15.38
N GLU A 392 -18.14 60.46 15.10
CA GLU A 392 -18.04 61.10 13.76
C GLU A 392 -16.70 61.86 13.56
N THR A 393 -15.81 61.89 14.56
CA THR A 393 -14.44 62.44 14.44
C THR A 393 -13.49 61.45 13.72
N PRO A 394 -12.29 61.88 13.24
CA PRO A 394 -11.43 61.04 12.38
C PRO A 394 -11.16 59.67 13.00
N GLN A 395 -11.19 58.61 12.17
CA GLN A 395 -11.09 57.20 12.58
C GLN A 395 -9.92 56.95 13.54
N ASP A 396 -10.22 56.80 14.83
CA ASP A 396 -9.31 56.17 15.78
C ASP A 396 -9.71 54.69 15.92
N TYR A 397 -8.84 53.80 15.45
CA TYR A 397 -9.06 52.36 15.53
C TYR A 397 -9.04 51.83 16.97
N LYS A 398 -8.52 52.60 17.93
CA LYS A 398 -8.54 52.25 19.37
C LYS A 398 -9.96 52.10 19.93
N ASP A 399 -10.95 52.70 19.27
CA ASP A 399 -12.36 52.64 19.68
C ASP A 399 -13.10 51.41 19.12
N CYS A 400 -12.45 50.55 18.34
CA CYS A 400 -13.05 49.32 17.84
C CYS A 400 -13.02 48.22 18.93
N ASP A 401 -14.11 47.45 19.04
CA ASP A 401 -14.28 46.35 19.97
C ASP A 401 -13.50 45.09 19.53
N THR A 402 -13.41 44.87 18.21
CA THR A 402 -12.73 43.72 17.61
C THR A 402 -12.43 43.99 16.14
N THR A 403 -11.65 43.11 15.52
CA THR A 403 -11.37 43.12 14.08
C THR A 403 -12.23 42.08 13.34
N LEU A 404 -12.45 42.33 12.04
CA LEU A 404 -12.96 41.37 11.06
C LEU A 404 -11.96 41.32 9.90
N VAL A 405 -11.43 40.16 9.57
CA VAL A 405 -10.48 40.02 8.44
C VAL A 405 -11.28 40.06 7.14
N ASP A 406 -10.81 40.84 6.17
CA ASP A 406 -11.47 40.95 4.87
C ASP A 406 -11.44 39.63 4.10
N GLY A 407 -12.58 39.25 3.50
CA GLY A 407 -12.78 37.95 2.85
C GLY A 407 -13.06 36.78 3.81
N SER A 408 -13.08 37.04 5.13
CA SER A 408 -13.42 36.04 6.15
C SER A 408 -14.83 36.25 6.74
N SER A 409 -15.20 35.41 7.71
CA SER A 409 -16.45 35.50 8.47
C SER A 409 -16.19 35.55 9.98
N LEU A 410 -17.01 36.29 10.72
CA LEU A 410 -16.95 36.40 12.18
C LEU A 410 -18.29 35.99 12.80
N ASP A 411 -18.26 34.99 13.69
CA ASP A 411 -19.42 34.62 14.50
C ASP A 411 -19.59 35.56 15.69
N LEU A 412 -20.65 36.37 15.66
CA LEU A 412 -20.94 37.37 16.68
C LEU A 412 -21.40 36.76 18.01
N MET A 413 -21.87 35.50 18.03
CA MET A 413 -22.22 34.81 19.28
C MET A 413 -21.02 34.65 20.21
N SER A 414 -19.82 34.45 19.64
CA SER A 414 -18.56 34.35 20.38
C SER A 414 -18.18 35.64 21.12
N LEU A 415 -18.80 36.77 20.76
CA LEU A 415 -18.48 38.09 21.27
C LEU A 415 -19.46 38.58 22.34
N VAL A 416 -20.50 37.82 22.67
CA VAL A 416 -21.55 38.31 23.59
C VAL A 416 -21.80 37.34 24.74
N SER A 417 -22.10 37.90 25.90
CA SER A 417 -22.58 37.14 27.06
C SER A 417 -23.56 37.98 27.87
N ALA A 418 -24.57 37.36 28.48
CA ALA A 418 -25.54 38.04 29.32
C ALA A 418 -25.05 38.04 30.77
N HIS A 419 -24.93 39.21 31.38
CA HIS A 419 -24.37 39.38 32.72
C HIS A 419 -25.32 40.25 33.56
N GLY A 420 -25.29 40.09 34.88
CA GLY A 420 -26.04 40.93 35.82
C GLY A 420 -25.25 41.19 37.10
N LEU A 421 -25.77 42.07 37.95
CA LEU A 421 -25.11 42.50 39.19
C LEU A 421 -25.83 41.91 40.42
N MET A 422 -25.06 41.25 41.28
CA MET A 422 -25.54 40.78 42.58
C MET A 422 -25.51 41.90 43.65
N GLU A 423 -26.17 41.68 44.80
CA GLU A 423 -26.17 42.65 45.92
C GLU A 423 -24.78 42.96 46.49
N ASN A 424 -23.90 41.95 46.52
CA ASN A 424 -22.51 42.11 46.91
C ASN A 424 -21.65 42.77 45.81
N GLN A 425 -22.27 43.17 44.70
CA GLN A 425 -21.67 43.84 43.55
C GLN A 425 -20.79 42.95 42.68
N ASP A 426 -20.83 41.63 42.90
CA ASP A 426 -20.19 40.67 42.00
C ASP A 426 -20.99 40.52 40.71
N CYS A 427 -20.28 40.26 39.62
CA CYS A 427 -20.90 39.97 38.34
C CYS A 427 -21.38 38.50 38.29
N ALA A 428 -22.66 38.31 37.94
CA ALA A 428 -23.23 37.00 37.66
C ALA A 428 -23.34 36.81 36.15
N LYS A 429 -22.65 35.80 35.61
CA LYS A 429 -22.88 35.33 34.24
C LYS A 429 -24.23 34.61 34.18
N LEU A 430 -25.08 35.02 33.25
CA LEU A 430 -26.44 34.52 33.07
C LEU A 430 -26.48 33.71 31.78
N ASP A 431 -26.93 32.46 31.89
CA ASP A 431 -27.14 31.59 30.75
C ASP A 431 -28.43 31.96 30.02
N THR A 432 -28.36 32.29 28.73
CA THR A 432 -29.54 32.80 28.00
C THR A 432 -30.61 31.74 27.82
N GLU A 433 -30.23 30.47 27.62
CA GLU A 433 -31.17 29.35 27.48
C GLU A 433 -32.00 29.17 28.75
N THR A 434 -31.34 29.20 29.91
CA THR A 434 -31.96 29.14 31.24
C THR A 434 -33.07 30.17 31.46
N TYR A 435 -32.89 31.39 30.96
CA TYR A 435 -33.86 32.47 31.14
C TYR A 435 -34.82 32.64 29.96
N GLY A 436 -34.77 31.76 28.95
CA GLY A 436 -35.61 31.86 27.76
C GLY A 436 -35.28 33.08 26.90
N TRP A 437 -34.02 33.51 26.92
CA TRP A 437 -33.55 34.66 26.17
C TRP A 437 -32.86 34.27 24.88
N THR A 438 -32.99 35.13 23.87
CA THR A 438 -32.38 34.95 22.56
C THR A 438 -31.56 36.17 22.17
N TRP A 439 -30.46 35.94 21.45
CA TRP A 439 -29.65 37.01 20.88
C TRP A 439 -30.20 37.42 19.52
N LYS A 440 -30.19 38.72 19.25
CA LYS A 440 -30.47 39.27 17.92
C LYS A 440 -29.41 40.30 17.55
N PHE A 441 -28.86 40.15 16.34
CA PHE A 441 -27.86 41.03 15.76
C PHE A 441 -28.45 41.81 14.59
N GLU A 442 -28.13 43.09 14.49
CA GLU A 442 -28.55 43.93 13.37
C GLU A 442 -27.43 44.90 12.98
N VAL A 443 -27.09 44.98 11.69
CA VAL A 443 -26.16 46.01 11.19
C VAL A 443 -26.82 47.39 11.35
N VAL A 444 -26.12 48.32 12.00
CA VAL A 444 -26.61 49.69 12.20
C VAL A 444 -26.42 50.48 10.91
N THR A 445 -27.52 51.00 10.36
CA THR A 445 -27.48 51.84 9.16
C THR A 445 -27.41 53.32 9.51
N GLY A 446 -26.98 54.15 8.55
CA GLY A 446 -26.91 55.61 8.72
C GLY A 446 -25.61 56.12 9.38
N TYR A 447 -24.71 55.23 9.80
CA TYR A 447 -23.37 55.61 10.23
C TYR A 447 -22.50 55.92 9.01
N VAL A 448 -22.22 57.20 8.79
CA VAL A 448 -21.41 57.71 7.68
C VAL A 448 -20.15 58.40 8.19
N LEU A 449 -19.01 58.18 7.51
CA LEU A 449 -17.72 58.75 7.91
C LEU A 449 -17.02 59.49 6.77
N GLY A 450 -16.20 60.47 7.16
CA GLY A 450 -15.35 61.25 6.26
C GLY A 450 -16.10 62.31 5.45
N ALA A 451 -15.35 63.12 4.70
CA ALA A 451 -15.91 64.19 3.86
C ALA A 451 -16.88 63.67 2.79
N ASN A 452 -16.65 62.45 2.30
CA ASN A 452 -17.48 61.79 1.29
C ASN A 452 -18.73 61.09 1.88
N LYS A 453 -18.97 61.18 3.19
CA LYS A 453 -20.12 60.56 3.88
C LYS A 453 -20.29 59.08 3.56
N THR A 454 -19.20 58.32 3.64
CA THR A 454 -19.17 56.90 3.26
C THR A 454 -20.00 56.06 4.25
N PRO A 455 -21.05 55.34 3.79
CA PRO A 455 -21.89 54.51 4.65
C PRO A 455 -21.15 53.25 5.10
N GLN A 456 -20.90 53.12 6.40
CA GLN A 456 -20.14 51.99 6.94
C GLN A 456 -20.91 50.67 6.88
N ASP A 457 -22.25 50.71 6.88
CA ASP A 457 -23.11 49.52 6.79
C ASP A 457 -22.99 48.78 5.45
N LYS A 458 -22.46 49.41 4.41
CA LYS A 458 -22.28 48.79 3.09
C LYS A 458 -21.07 47.88 2.99
N PHE A 459 -20.29 47.78 4.07
CA PHE A 459 -19.05 47.01 4.09
C PHE A 459 -19.15 45.66 4.80
N VAL A 460 -20.32 45.32 5.33
CA VAL A 460 -20.60 44.04 5.96
C VAL A 460 -22.03 43.58 5.70
N ALA A 461 -22.25 42.28 5.76
CA ALA A 461 -23.57 41.66 5.73
C ALA A 461 -23.67 40.55 6.78
N LEU A 462 -24.86 40.39 7.36
CA LEU A 462 -25.21 39.22 8.17
C LEU A 462 -25.68 38.10 7.25
N GLU A 463 -25.20 36.89 7.53
CA GLU A 463 -25.63 35.65 6.89
C GLU A 463 -27.05 35.26 7.33
N ALA A 464 -27.58 34.22 6.67
CA ALA A 464 -28.93 33.72 6.92
C ALA A 464 -29.17 33.20 8.36
N ASP A 465 -28.11 32.80 9.07
CA ASP A 465 -28.16 32.40 10.48
C ASP A 465 -28.41 33.58 11.44
N GLY A 466 -28.27 34.81 10.96
CA GLY A 466 -28.50 36.04 11.72
C GLY A 466 -27.41 36.38 12.74
N HIS A 467 -26.29 35.66 12.78
CA HIS A 467 -25.18 35.95 13.72
C HIS A 467 -23.77 35.82 13.10
N THR A 468 -23.62 35.20 11.94
CA THR A 468 -22.36 35.20 11.18
C THR A 468 -22.29 36.46 10.33
N LEU A 469 -21.20 37.22 10.47
CA LEU A 469 -20.96 38.46 9.73
C LEU A 469 -19.84 38.26 8.71
N LYS A 470 -20.05 38.72 7.47
CA LYS A 470 -19.03 38.75 6.41
C LYS A 470 -18.76 40.15 5.91
N THR A 471 -17.60 40.33 5.29
CA THR A 471 -17.25 41.57 4.58
C THR A 471 -17.87 41.62 3.19
N THR A 472 -18.48 42.74 2.86
CA THR A 472 -19.02 43.01 1.53
C THR A 472 -18.58 44.39 1.05
N VAL A 473 -18.85 44.74 -0.19
CA VAL A 473 -18.75 46.11 -0.70
C VAL A 473 -20.01 46.39 -1.50
N TYR A 474 -20.95 47.11 -0.90
CA TYR A 474 -22.26 47.40 -1.50
C TYR A 474 -23.06 46.17 -1.95
N GLY A 475 -22.88 45.04 -1.26
CA GLY A 475 -23.60 43.79 -1.49
C GLY A 475 -22.80 42.73 -2.26
N ASP A 476 -21.67 43.10 -2.87
CA ASP A 476 -20.73 42.16 -3.48
C ASP A 476 -19.69 41.67 -2.46
N ASP A 477 -19.09 40.51 -2.69
CA ASP A 477 -17.97 40.03 -1.86
C ASP A 477 -16.79 41.02 -1.90
N SER A 478 -16.23 41.29 -0.72
CA SER A 478 -15.09 42.21 -0.62
C SER A 478 -13.78 41.57 -1.09
N GLN A 479 -12.99 42.32 -1.86
CA GLN A 479 -11.64 41.97 -2.32
C GLN A 479 -10.61 43.05 -1.94
N GLY A 480 -10.59 43.44 -0.67
CA GLY A 480 -9.65 44.42 -0.10
C GLY A 480 -10.25 45.80 0.10
N ALA A 481 -11.32 46.15 -0.61
CA ALA A 481 -11.89 47.51 -0.57
C ALA A 481 -12.67 47.84 0.71
N ALA A 482 -13.05 46.82 1.50
CA ALA A 482 -13.63 47.00 2.82
C ALA A 482 -12.58 47.23 3.92
N ILE A 483 -11.28 47.00 3.65
CA ILE A 483 -10.21 47.19 4.63
C ILE A 483 -10.17 48.65 5.12
N GLY A 484 -10.03 48.82 6.44
CA GLY A 484 -10.04 50.10 7.14
C GLY A 484 -11.43 50.66 7.45
N ARG A 485 -12.52 49.98 7.06
CA ARG A 485 -13.90 50.40 7.39
C ARG A 485 -14.27 49.95 8.80
N THR A 486 -15.20 50.69 9.42
CA THR A 486 -15.58 50.48 10.83
C THR A 486 -17.09 50.39 11.04
N PRO A 487 -17.76 49.29 10.60
CA PRO A 487 -19.19 49.11 10.79
C PRO A 487 -19.57 48.92 12.27
N ILE A 488 -20.82 49.23 12.60
CA ILE A 488 -21.40 49.06 13.94
C ILE A 488 -22.52 48.01 13.87
N ILE A 489 -22.46 47.04 14.78
CA ILE A 489 -23.48 46.01 14.97
C ILE A 489 -24.24 46.30 16.26
N ARG A 490 -25.56 46.33 16.20
CA ARG A 490 -26.45 46.37 17.36
C ARG A 490 -26.72 44.94 17.82
N VAL A 491 -26.62 44.72 19.12
CA VAL A 491 -26.96 43.47 19.78
C VAL A 491 -28.09 43.72 20.75
N THR A 492 -29.15 42.90 20.69
CA THR A 492 -30.24 42.91 21.67
C THR A 492 -30.45 41.52 22.24
N LEU A 493 -30.58 41.46 23.55
CA LEU A 493 -31.05 40.28 24.28
C LEU A 493 -32.58 40.38 24.39
N ILE A 494 -33.29 39.35 23.92
CA ILE A 494 -34.74 39.36 23.75
C ILE A 494 -35.36 38.26 24.62
N ASP A 495 -36.42 38.57 25.35
CA ASP A 495 -37.14 37.58 26.15
C ASP A 495 -38.21 36.79 25.37
N GLU A 496 -38.82 35.79 26.02
CA GLU A 496 -39.86 34.93 25.42
C GLU A 496 -41.07 35.70 24.88
N ALA A 497 -41.32 36.92 25.36
CA ALA A 497 -42.38 37.80 24.88
C ALA A 497 -41.96 38.68 23.69
N GLY A 498 -40.73 38.51 23.19
CA GLY A 498 -40.17 39.30 22.09
C GLY A 498 -39.77 40.72 22.51
N LYS A 499 -39.58 40.99 23.81
CA LYS A 499 -39.20 42.32 24.34
C LYS A 499 -37.73 42.37 24.71
N ILE A 500 -37.12 43.56 24.58
CA ILE A 500 -35.69 43.74 24.82
C ILE A 500 -35.43 43.70 26.32
N VAL A 501 -34.54 42.81 26.75
CA VAL A 501 -34.01 42.71 28.13
C VAL A 501 -32.90 43.74 28.32
N SER A 502 -31.97 43.80 27.37
CA SER A 502 -30.88 44.76 27.31
C SER A 502 -30.38 44.89 25.87
N GLY A 503 -29.84 46.05 25.52
CA GLY A 503 -29.17 46.28 24.23
C GLY A 503 -27.78 46.89 24.38
N ALA A 504 -26.91 46.62 23.40
CA ALA A 504 -25.54 47.11 23.32
C ALA A 504 -25.04 47.13 21.86
N TYR A 505 -23.80 47.55 21.66
CA TYR A 505 -23.20 47.68 20.33
C TYR A 505 -21.81 47.07 20.26
N ILE A 506 -21.40 46.68 19.05
CA ILE A 506 -20.07 46.18 18.69
C ILE A 506 -19.57 47.02 17.51
N LYS A 507 -18.45 47.72 17.68
CA LYS A 507 -17.76 48.41 16.59
C LYS A 507 -16.62 47.55 16.06
N LEU A 508 -16.59 47.33 14.76
CA LEU A 508 -15.58 46.51 14.11
C LEU A 508 -14.52 47.38 13.44
N GLN A 509 -13.32 46.83 13.26
CA GLN A 509 -12.37 47.30 12.26
C GLN A 509 -12.16 46.19 11.22
N ILE A 510 -12.38 46.50 9.94
CA ILE A 510 -12.03 45.56 8.88
C ILE A 510 -10.53 45.67 8.60
N VAL A 511 -9.81 44.57 8.70
CA VAL A 511 -8.34 44.53 8.56
C VAL A 511 -7.92 43.59 7.45
N LYS A 512 -6.69 43.77 6.98
CA LYS A 512 -5.99 42.77 6.18
C LYS A 512 -5.51 41.66 7.11
N GLU A 513 -5.48 40.42 6.64
CA GLU A 513 -4.87 39.30 7.37
C GLU A 513 -3.40 39.62 7.69
N ASP A 514 -3.04 39.56 8.98
CA ASP A 514 -1.63 39.47 9.38
C ASP A 514 -1.14 38.07 9.04
N VAL A 515 0.02 38.00 8.39
CA VAL A 515 0.63 36.76 7.92
C VAL A 515 0.73 35.77 9.09
N PRO A 516 0.15 34.57 8.99
CA PRO A 516 0.24 33.58 10.05
C PRO A 516 1.71 33.24 10.35
N SER A 517 2.05 33.02 11.62
CA SER A 517 3.29 32.34 12.02
C SER A 517 3.43 31.05 11.22
N ARG A 518 4.49 30.95 10.41
CA ARG A 518 4.63 29.88 9.41
C ARG A 518 5.40 28.69 9.98
N GLU A 519 4.71 27.56 10.14
CA GLU A 519 5.40 26.27 10.17
C GLU A 519 5.97 25.96 8.77
N GLN A 520 7.02 25.16 8.73
CA GLN A 520 7.69 24.71 7.49
C GLN A 520 6.70 24.14 6.46
N ILE A 521 6.76 24.56 5.20
CA ILE A 521 5.96 24.02 4.10
C ILE A 521 6.64 22.78 3.52
N GLU A 522 5.90 21.69 3.30
CA GLU A 522 6.40 20.49 2.62
C GLU A 522 5.61 20.27 1.31
N ILE A 523 6.32 20.10 0.19
CA ILE A 523 5.73 19.86 -1.13
C ILE A 523 6.22 18.51 -1.66
N ASP A 524 5.30 17.58 -1.86
CA ASP A 524 5.60 16.27 -2.46
C ASP A 524 5.37 16.30 -3.97
N LEU A 525 6.42 16.04 -4.74
CA LEU A 525 6.39 15.95 -6.20
C LEU A 525 6.13 14.52 -6.69
N GLY A 526 5.96 13.55 -5.78
CA GLY A 526 5.63 12.17 -6.09
C GLY A 526 6.84 11.30 -6.38
N GLY A 527 6.74 10.45 -7.40
CA GLY A 527 7.76 9.46 -7.77
C GLY A 527 8.86 10.03 -8.68
N ALA A 528 10.10 9.95 -8.23
CA ALA A 528 11.30 10.20 -9.02
C ALA A 528 11.79 8.89 -9.64
N LYS A 529 11.26 8.56 -10.81
CA LYS A 529 11.65 7.35 -11.56
C LYS A 529 13.12 7.44 -11.99
N PHE A 530 13.83 6.33 -11.86
CA PHE A 530 15.24 6.25 -12.28
C PHE A 530 15.41 6.46 -13.78
N SER A 531 16.36 7.32 -14.14
CA SER A 531 16.82 7.54 -15.50
C SER A 531 18.31 7.91 -15.47
N CYS A 532 19.03 7.58 -16.54
CA CYS A 532 20.43 8.00 -16.69
C CYS A 532 20.60 9.51 -16.92
N ALA A 533 19.52 10.22 -17.25
CA ALA A 533 19.51 11.68 -17.25
C ALA A 533 19.32 12.30 -15.86
N GLY A 534 19.09 11.46 -14.83
CA GLY A 534 18.70 11.92 -13.50
C GLY A 534 17.20 12.21 -13.39
N TYR A 535 16.83 13.00 -12.39
CA TYR A 535 15.46 13.41 -12.10
C TYR A 535 15.34 14.92 -12.20
N THR A 536 14.21 15.38 -12.74
CA THR A 536 13.81 16.80 -12.73
C THR A 536 12.37 16.89 -12.26
N GLY A 537 12.16 17.49 -11.09
CA GLY A 537 10.85 17.84 -10.55
C GLY A 537 10.61 19.35 -10.62
N THR A 538 9.36 19.76 -10.85
CA THR A 538 9.01 21.18 -10.96
C THR A 538 7.90 21.52 -9.99
N VAL A 539 8.14 22.51 -9.12
CA VAL A 539 7.05 23.26 -8.48
C VAL A 539 6.66 24.34 -9.46
N ASP A 540 5.62 24.07 -10.25
CA ASP A 540 5.17 24.96 -11.32
C ASP A 540 4.39 26.17 -10.77
N THR A 541 4.01 27.09 -11.66
CA THR A 541 3.25 28.29 -11.32
C THR A 541 1.99 27.97 -10.52
N LYS A 542 1.27 26.89 -10.84
CA LYS A 542 0.06 26.50 -10.13
C LYS A 542 0.40 26.09 -8.70
N MET A 543 1.41 25.24 -8.52
CA MET A 543 1.86 24.78 -7.20
C MET A 543 2.44 25.92 -6.37
N MET A 544 3.21 26.84 -6.96
CA MET A 544 3.70 28.04 -6.27
C MET A 544 2.55 28.89 -5.72
N ASN A 545 1.47 29.08 -6.50
CA ASN A 545 0.29 29.82 -6.02
C ASN A 545 -0.47 29.05 -4.94
N GLN A 546 -0.74 27.76 -5.16
CA GLN A 546 -1.60 26.98 -4.27
C GLN A 546 -0.93 26.55 -2.96
N LEU A 547 0.34 26.14 -3.03
CA LEU A 547 1.05 25.48 -1.92
C LEU A 547 2.04 26.42 -1.20
N ILE A 548 2.36 27.57 -1.79
CA ILE A 548 3.21 28.58 -1.14
C ILE A 548 2.39 29.85 -0.92
N TYR A 549 2.06 30.62 -1.95
CA TYR A 549 1.47 31.97 -1.78
C TYR A 549 0.15 31.96 -1.00
N ASN A 550 -0.78 31.07 -1.34
CA ASN A 550 -2.05 30.93 -0.64
C ASN A 550 -1.86 30.46 0.81
N VAL A 551 -0.96 29.48 1.03
CA VAL A 551 -0.66 28.95 2.38
C VAL A 551 -0.11 30.04 3.28
N VAL A 552 0.67 30.95 2.72
CA VAL A 552 1.25 32.05 3.49
C VAL A 552 0.40 33.32 3.55
N GLY A 553 -0.77 33.34 2.91
CA GLY A 553 -1.68 34.48 2.90
C GLY A 553 -1.14 35.72 2.19
N MET A 554 -0.18 35.58 1.27
CA MET A 554 0.41 36.72 0.54
C MET A 554 0.08 36.65 -0.95
N SER A 555 -0.18 37.81 -1.57
CA SER A 555 -0.13 37.88 -3.03
C SER A 555 1.30 37.60 -3.50
N LYS A 556 1.46 37.12 -4.73
CA LYS A 556 2.76 36.83 -5.33
C LYS A 556 3.73 38.02 -5.23
N ASP A 557 3.28 39.22 -5.59
CA ASP A 557 4.13 40.42 -5.53
C ASP A 557 4.46 40.80 -4.08
N ALA A 558 3.51 40.64 -3.14
CA ALA A 558 3.80 40.85 -1.73
C ALA A 558 4.79 39.82 -1.16
N PHE A 559 4.72 38.57 -1.62
CA PHE A 559 5.63 37.51 -1.22
C PHE A 559 7.06 37.82 -1.65
N HIS A 560 7.31 38.12 -2.93
CA HIS A 560 8.68 38.38 -3.42
C HIS A 560 9.21 39.76 -3.03
N ASN A 561 8.34 40.71 -2.66
CA ASN A 561 8.77 41.97 -2.05
C ASN A 561 9.14 41.80 -0.57
N HIS A 562 8.52 40.85 0.14
CA HIS A 562 8.82 40.56 1.55
C HIS A 562 9.99 39.59 1.68
N PHE A 563 10.07 38.57 0.83
CA PHE A 563 11.18 37.64 0.73
C PHE A 563 11.94 37.87 -0.58
N ASP A 564 12.87 38.81 -0.56
CA ASP A 564 13.67 39.17 -1.75
C ASP A 564 14.90 38.27 -1.95
N VAL A 565 15.18 37.35 -1.01
CA VAL A 565 16.32 36.44 -1.06
C VAL A 565 15.87 34.98 -1.08
N PHE A 566 16.19 34.30 -2.19
CA PHE A 566 16.04 32.85 -2.34
C PHE A 566 17.35 32.11 -2.06
N LYS A 567 17.29 31.03 -1.25
CA LYS A 567 18.43 30.15 -0.98
C LYS A 567 18.05 28.67 -1.04
N ALA A 568 18.61 27.95 -1.99
CA ALA A 568 18.63 26.50 -2.01
C ALA A 568 19.88 25.97 -1.29
N TYR A 569 19.73 24.91 -0.49
CA TYR A 569 20.82 24.31 0.26
C TYR A 569 21.37 23.07 -0.47
N ASN A 570 22.13 23.30 -1.55
CA ASN A 570 22.65 22.27 -2.46
C ASN A 570 23.76 21.37 -1.87
N ALA A 571 24.11 21.53 -0.58
CA ALA A 571 25.03 20.64 0.13
C ALA A 571 24.49 20.32 1.53
N PRO A 572 24.77 19.13 2.09
CA PRO A 572 24.51 18.86 3.49
C PRO A 572 25.44 19.75 4.33
N ALA A 573 24.91 20.84 4.88
CA ALA A 573 25.63 21.63 5.87
C ALA A 573 25.80 20.80 7.15
N GLU A 574 26.99 20.84 7.77
CA GLU A 574 27.25 20.18 9.05
C GLU A 574 26.19 20.58 10.09
N GLY A 575 25.50 19.60 10.66
CA GLY A 575 24.63 19.78 11.84
C GLY A 575 23.11 19.74 11.62
N ILE A 576 22.60 19.52 10.40
CA ILE A 576 21.16 19.29 10.16
C ILE A 576 20.91 17.86 9.66
N ASN A 577 20.23 17.05 10.46
CA ASN A 577 19.94 15.62 10.21
C ASN A 577 18.85 15.35 9.14
N LYS A 578 18.92 15.97 7.94
CA LYS A 578 18.18 15.52 6.74
C LYS A 578 18.99 15.87 5.49
N ALA A 579 19.38 14.86 4.70
CA ALA A 579 20.23 15.03 3.51
C ALA A 579 19.49 15.81 2.42
N ASN A 580 20.03 16.97 2.00
CA ASN A 580 19.60 17.64 0.78
C ASN A 580 20.11 16.83 -0.41
N VAL A 581 19.20 16.32 -1.23
CA VAL A 581 19.53 15.54 -2.43
C VAL A 581 19.33 16.41 -3.66
N GLY A 582 20.29 16.43 -4.57
CA GLY A 582 20.22 17.23 -5.80
C GLY A 582 20.36 18.74 -5.56
N GLU A 583 20.00 19.52 -6.57
CA GLU A 583 20.07 20.98 -6.60
C GLU A 583 18.69 21.58 -6.91
N VAL A 584 18.37 22.71 -6.28
CA VAL A 584 17.15 23.47 -6.62
C VAL A 584 17.53 24.85 -7.13
N GLU A 585 16.97 25.20 -8.28
CA GLU A 585 17.02 26.57 -8.81
C GLU A 585 15.60 27.17 -8.85
N GLN A 586 15.52 28.47 -8.55
CA GLN A 586 14.31 29.24 -8.82
C GLN A 586 14.45 29.86 -10.22
N LYS A 587 13.52 29.53 -11.13
CA LYS A 587 13.43 30.17 -12.44
C LYS A 587 12.32 31.20 -12.45
N GLU A 588 12.64 32.36 -12.99
CA GLU A 588 11.67 33.40 -13.32
C GLU A 588 11.27 33.28 -14.78
N ASP A 589 9.98 33.50 -15.08
CA ASP A 589 9.54 33.65 -16.46
C ASP A 589 10.07 34.96 -17.07
N THR A 590 10.43 34.94 -18.36
CA THR A 590 11.14 36.03 -19.07
C THR A 590 10.27 37.24 -19.43
N GLU A 591 8.98 37.24 -19.07
CA GLU A 591 8.10 38.36 -19.42
C GLU A 591 8.38 39.62 -18.58
N ALA A 592 8.49 40.76 -19.26
CA ALA A 592 8.75 42.05 -18.64
C ALA A 592 7.46 42.68 -18.08
N ILE A 593 7.52 43.05 -16.78
CA ILE A 593 6.62 43.97 -16.05
C ILE A 593 5.33 43.34 -15.50
N SER A 594 5.10 43.50 -14.19
CA SER A 594 3.95 43.08 -13.34
C SER A 594 3.25 41.76 -13.73
N GLY A 595 3.46 40.71 -12.93
CA GLY A 595 2.85 39.40 -13.19
C GLY A 595 3.85 38.25 -13.39
N ARG A 596 5.15 38.46 -13.15
CA ARG A 596 6.20 37.41 -13.25
C ARG A 596 5.81 36.14 -12.51
N SER A 597 5.93 35.00 -13.16
CA SER A 597 5.74 33.70 -12.51
C SER A 597 7.09 33.10 -12.14
N TYR A 598 7.11 32.34 -11.06
CA TYR A 598 8.29 31.70 -10.53
C TYR A 598 8.02 30.20 -10.52
N ASN A 599 9.04 29.41 -10.85
CA ASN A 599 9.02 27.95 -10.72
C ASN A 599 10.25 27.52 -9.91
N LEU A 600 10.12 26.45 -9.13
CA LEU A 600 11.28 25.76 -8.57
C LEU A 600 11.58 24.54 -9.42
N ILE A 601 12.81 24.43 -9.91
CA ILE A 601 13.28 23.26 -10.65
C ILE A 601 14.25 22.53 -9.75
N TRP A 602 13.87 21.32 -9.36
CA TRP A 602 14.70 20.42 -8.56
C TRP A 602 15.30 19.35 -9.46
N THR A 603 16.61 19.34 -9.58
CA THR A 603 17.36 18.32 -10.32
C THR A 603 18.10 17.41 -9.36
N ALA A 604 18.17 16.11 -9.67
CA ALA A 604 19.04 15.16 -8.98
C ALA A 604 19.73 14.25 -9.99
N THR A 605 21.00 13.96 -9.77
CA THR A 605 21.79 13.07 -10.62
C THR A 605 21.31 11.62 -10.52
N ASP A 606 21.60 10.82 -11.54
CA ASP A 606 21.30 9.39 -11.55
C ASP A 606 22.00 8.64 -10.39
N MET A 607 23.16 9.10 -9.92
CA MET A 607 23.85 8.55 -8.76
C MET A 607 23.19 8.93 -7.44
N GLU A 608 22.66 10.15 -7.32
CA GLU A 608 21.88 10.56 -6.16
C GLU A 608 20.57 9.77 -6.03
N LEU A 609 19.88 9.54 -7.15
CA LEU A 609 18.73 8.63 -7.19
C LEU A 609 19.15 7.22 -6.73
N TRP A 610 20.22 6.68 -7.30
CA TRP A 610 20.74 5.34 -6.97
C TRP A 610 21.05 5.17 -5.48
N ASN A 611 21.69 6.17 -4.87
CA ASN A 611 22.04 6.17 -3.45
C ASN A 611 20.81 6.27 -2.53
N ASN A 612 19.70 6.81 -3.05
CA ASN A 612 18.44 6.98 -2.34
C ASN A 612 17.35 5.98 -2.76
N ALA A 613 17.69 4.90 -3.47
CA ALA A 613 16.75 3.87 -3.93
C ALA A 613 15.70 3.47 -2.87
N GLY A 614 14.42 3.63 -3.21
CA GLY A 614 13.28 3.29 -2.36
C GLY A 614 13.07 4.23 -1.15
N LYS A 615 13.81 5.35 -1.07
CA LYS A 615 13.69 6.33 0.01
C LYS A 615 13.06 7.62 -0.49
N VAL A 616 12.45 8.35 0.44
CA VAL A 616 12.02 9.73 0.22
C VAL A 616 13.26 10.63 0.25
N MET A 617 13.56 11.22 -0.89
CA MET A 617 14.55 12.29 -1.03
C MET A 617 13.92 13.60 -0.56
N THR A 618 14.74 14.46 0.04
CA THR A 618 14.31 15.78 0.47
C THR A 618 15.28 16.85 -0.01
N HIS A 619 14.78 18.04 -0.33
CA HIS A 619 15.63 19.21 -0.58
C HIS A 619 15.07 20.44 0.12
N ARG A 620 15.92 21.14 0.90
CA ARG A 620 15.55 22.34 1.65
C ARG A 620 15.80 23.61 0.86
N VAL A 621 14.74 24.41 0.74
CA VAL A 621 14.73 25.76 0.20
C VAL A 621 14.32 26.73 1.31
N VAL A 622 14.91 27.92 1.32
CA VAL A 622 14.52 29.00 2.24
C VAL A 622 14.39 30.31 1.51
N TYR A 623 13.35 31.04 1.85
CA TYR A 623 13.12 32.43 1.49
C TYR A 623 13.40 33.31 2.71
N TYR A 624 14.26 34.31 2.56
CA TYR A 624 14.63 35.27 3.61
C TYR A 624 14.15 36.67 3.23
N ASP A 625 13.87 37.48 4.24
CA ASP A 625 13.51 38.89 4.11
C ASP A 625 14.71 39.84 3.92
N ASP A 626 15.91 39.41 4.33
CA ASP A 626 17.17 40.13 4.09
C ASP A 626 18.34 39.16 3.96
N ALA A 627 19.32 39.51 3.10
CA ALA A 627 20.46 38.65 2.79
C ALA A 627 21.50 38.55 3.92
N ASN A 628 21.62 39.58 4.75
CA ASN A 628 22.71 39.77 5.71
C ASN A 628 22.27 39.67 7.17
N ALA A 629 21.02 40.05 7.48
CA ALA A 629 20.45 40.02 8.82
C ALA A 629 18.95 39.65 8.78
N PRO A 630 18.61 38.40 8.38
CA PRO A 630 17.22 38.00 8.23
C PRO A 630 16.46 38.11 9.55
N THR A 631 15.32 38.78 9.53
CA THR A 631 14.40 38.88 10.68
C THR A 631 13.18 37.97 10.53
N ASP A 632 12.94 37.48 9.32
CA ASP A 632 11.87 36.55 8.98
C ASP A 632 12.35 35.53 7.93
N SER A 633 11.77 34.33 7.93
CA SER A 633 12.11 33.32 6.91
C SER A 633 10.99 32.32 6.70
N LEU A 634 10.87 31.84 5.46
CA LEU A 634 10.01 30.71 5.10
C LEU A 634 10.85 29.53 4.64
N VAL A 635 10.69 28.38 5.31
CA VAL A 635 11.31 27.11 4.92
C VAL A 635 10.34 26.29 4.09
N VAL A 636 10.80 25.84 2.91
CA VAL A 636 10.09 24.93 2.01
C VAL A 636 10.93 23.66 1.83
N ILE A 637 10.35 22.49 2.11
CA ILE A 637 10.98 21.19 1.86
C ILE A 637 10.31 20.51 0.68
N LEU A 638 11.07 20.30 -0.39
CA LEU A 638 10.65 19.49 -1.51
C LEU A 638 10.87 18.00 -1.18
N LYS A 639 9.92 17.15 -1.57
CA LYS A 639 9.96 15.69 -1.37
C LYS A 639 9.70 14.98 -2.69
N ALA A 640 10.39 13.86 -2.89
CA ALA A 640 10.13 12.91 -3.96
C ALA A 640 10.63 11.53 -3.55
N THR A 641 9.97 10.46 -3.97
CA THR A 641 10.40 9.08 -3.68
C THR A 641 11.24 8.53 -4.83
N ALA A 642 12.46 8.07 -4.58
CA ALA A 642 13.29 7.46 -5.62
C ALA A 642 12.75 6.07 -5.98
N GLU A 643 12.11 5.96 -7.15
CA GLU A 643 11.38 4.79 -7.62
C GLU A 643 12.09 4.09 -8.79
N ASP A 644 11.66 2.86 -9.09
CA ASP A 644 12.21 2.02 -10.18
C ASP A 644 13.69 1.64 -10.02
N ILE A 645 14.21 1.64 -8.78
CA ILE A 645 15.61 1.27 -8.48
C ILE A 645 15.65 -0.04 -7.69
N ALA A 646 15.76 -1.16 -8.40
CA ALA A 646 15.95 -2.47 -7.81
C ALA A 646 17.43 -2.87 -7.88
N LYS A 647 18.05 -3.18 -6.73
CA LYS A 647 19.43 -3.70 -6.68
C LYS A 647 19.52 -5.20 -7.03
N ASN A 648 18.37 -5.88 -6.98
CA ASN A 648 18.18 -7.25 -7.44
C ASN A 648 16.92 -7.28 -8.29
N ALA A 649 16.94 -7.94 -9.43
CA ALA A 649 15.80 -8.02 -10.33
C ALA A 649 15.63 -9.45 -10.87
N ASP A 650 14.38 -9.85 -11.13
CA ASP A 650 14.04 -11.14 -11.72
C ASP A 650 13.50 -10.95 -13.14
N ILE A 651 14.05 -11.74 -14.05
CA ILE A 651 13.50 -11.98 -15.38
C ILE A 651 12.43 -13.07 -15.19
N ASP A 652 11.19 -12.61 -15.07
CA ASP A 652 10.04 -13.50 -15.02
C ASP A 652 9.80 -14.23 -16.36
N ALA A 653 8.90 -15.21 -16.32
CA ALA A 653 8.55 -16.01 -17.50
C ALA A 653 7.98 -15.17 -18.67
N ALA A 654 7.33 -14.03 -18.40
CA ALA A 654 6.76 -13.16 -19.43
C ALA A 654 7.82 -12.34 -20.18
N LYS A 655 9.02 -12.22 -19.60
CA LYS A 655 10.22 -11.62 -20.23
C LYS A 655 11.08 -12.65 -20.95
N MET A 656 10.77 -13.95 -20.87
CA MET A 656 11.46 -15.02 -21.59
C MET A 656 10.75 -15.35 -22.91
N LEU A 657 11.44 -15.27 -24.04
CA LEU A 657 10.81 -15.42 -25.35
C LEU A 657 10.46 -16.89 -25.68
N ASP A 658 9.20 -17.15 -26.04
CA ASP A 658 8.68 -18.49 -26.34
C ASP A 658 9.44 -19.22 -27.46
N ASN A 659 9.96 -18.48 -28.44
CA ASN A 659 10.67 -19.09 -29.57
C ASN A 659 12.04 -19.68 -29.22
N TYR A 660 12.59 -19.35 -28.04
CA TYR A 660 13.93 -19.78 -27.63
C TYR A 660 13.90 -20.74 -26.43
N TRP A 661 12.91 -20.58 -25.57
CA TRP A 661 12.74 -21.36 -24.36
C TRP A 661 11.84 -22.57 -24.59
N ASP A 662 12.06 -23.64 -23.83
CA ASP A 662 11.09 -24.73 -23.73
C ASP A 662 9.77 -24.25 -23.12
N ALA A 663 8.70 -25.03 -23.31
CA ALA A 663 7.35 -24.68 -22.86
C ALA A 663 7.27 -24.37 -21.36
N ALA A 664 8.12 -25.01 -20.54
CA ALA A 664 8.16 -24.81 -19.09
C ALA A 664 9.10 -23.68 -18.63
N LYS A 665 9.81 -23.01 -19.55
CA LYS A 665 10.80 -21.96 -19.27
C LYS A 665 11.89 -22.45 -18.29
N THR A 666 12.41 -23.64 -18.54
CA THR A 666 13.48 -24.28 -17.77
C THR A 666 14.83 -24.23 -18.45
N TYR A 667 14.86 -24.14 -19.79
CA TYR A 667 16.10 -23.94 -20.54
C TYR A 667 15.85 -23.21 -21.87
N THR A 668 16.86 -22.47 -22.31
CA THR A 668 16.98 -21.98 -23.69
C THR A 668 17.93 -22.85 -24.48
N SER A 669 17.82 -22.87 -25.81
CA SER A 669 18.70 -23.67 -26.67
C SER A 669 19.40 -22.83 -27.72
N TYR A 670 20.71 -23.02 -27.84
CA TYR A 670 21.55 -22.34 -28.80
C TYR A 670 22.09 -23.29 -29.86
N ASN A 671 21.97 -22.86 -31.11
CA ASN A 671 22.29 -23.64 -32.30
C ASN A 671 23.47 -23.06 -33.05
N PHE A 672 24.25 -23.94 -33.67
CA PHE A 672 25.25 -23.53 -34.66
C PHE A 672 24.58 -22.80 -35.82
N ARG A 673 25.32 -21.87 -36.44
CA ARG A 673 24.88 -21.20 -37.66
C ARG A 673 24.45 -22.25 -38.69
N THR A 674 23.35 -21.96 -39.36
CA THR A 674 22.83 -22.82 -40.43
C THR A 674 23.31 -22.35 -41.80
N PRO A 675 23.47 -23.24 -42.79
CA PRO A 675 23.93 -22.84 -44.11
C PRO A 675 22.88 -22.01 -44.85
N VAL A 676 23.34 -21.09 -45.71
CA VAL A 676 22.51 -20.55 -46.80
C VAL A 676 22.61 -21.45 -48.04
N VAL A 677 21.66 -21.34 -48.97
CA VAL A 677 21.61 -22.19 -50.18
C VAL A 677 22.92 -22.08 -50.97
N GLY A 678 23.55 -23.21 -51.26
CA GLY A 678 24.81 -23.29 -52.01
C GLY A 678 26.08 -23.14 -51.15
N GLU A 679 25.96 -22.85 -49.85
CA GLU A 679 27.11 -22.75 -48.94
C GLU A 679 27.64 -24.16 -48.60
N ASN A 680 28.71 -24.59 -49.26
CA ASN A 680 29.23 -25.96 -49.21
C ASN A 680 30.59 -26.11 -48.51
N LYS A 681 30.99 -25.13 -47.69
CA LYS A 681 32.26 -25.11 -46.97
C LYS A 681 32.04 -24.98 -45.47
N VAL A 682 32.96 -25.55 -44.70
CA VAL A 682 32.90 -25.58 -43.24
C VAL A 682 33.33 -24.27 -42.59
N ASP A 683 33.80 -23.27 -43.34
CA ASP A 683 34.45 -22.06 -42.83
C ASP A 683 33.58 -21.18 -41.90
N LYS A 684 32.25 -21.31 -41.94
CA LYS A 684 31.33 -20.52 -41.12
C LYS A 684 30.40 -21.33 -40.21
N PHE A 685 30.69 -22.63 -40.05
CA PHE A 685 29.95 -23.56 -39.19
C PHE A 685 30.37 -23.46 -37.71
N GLU A 686 30.00 -22.36 -37.04
CA GLU A 686 30.32 -22.09 -35.63
C GLU A 686 29.06 -21.76 -34.82
N LEU A 687 29.14 -21.86 -33.49
CA LEU A 687 28.13 -21.33 -32.57
C LEU A 687 28.67 -20.03 -31.97
N ILE A 688 28.09 -18.91 -32.40
CA ILE A 688 28.25 -17.57 -31.84
C ILE A 688 26.84 -16.99 -31.74
N THR A 689 26.39 -16.64 -30.54
CA THR A 689 25.00 -16.20 -30.32
C THR A 689 24.90 -15.16 -29.20
N ASP A 690 23.94 -14.24 -29.29
CA ASP A 690 23.63 -13.28 -28.24
C ASP A 690 22.81 -13.93 -27.13
N PRO A 691 23.30 -14.00 -25.88
CA PRO A 691 22.50 -14.48 -24.76
C PRO A 691 21.20 -13.69 -24.56
N ASN A 692 21.15 -12.42 -24.94
CA ASN A 692 19.94 -11.59 -24.85
C ASN A 692 18.83 -12.06 -25.82
N ALA A 693 19.16 -12.81 -26.88
CA ALA A 693 18.18 -13.25 -27.88
C ALA A 693 17.06 -14.12 -27.28
N SER A 694 17.27 -14.67 -26.08
CA SER A 694 16.27 -15.47 -25.35
C SER A 694 15.31 -14.65 -24.49
N PHE A 695 15.42 -13.32 -24.49
CA PHE A 695 14.72 -12.44 -23.54
C PHE A 695 14.15 -11.18 -24.22
N LYS A 696 13.18 -10.53 -23.56
CA LYS A 696 12.76 -9.17 -23.90
C LYS A 696 13.89 -8.20 -23.54
N THR A 697 14.13 -7.24 -24.43
CA THR A 697 15.23 -6.28 -24.29
C THR A 697 14.79 -4.83 -24.47
N VAL A 698 15.50 -3.91 -23.83
CA VAL A 698 15.49 -2.46 -24.11
C VAL A 698 16.88 -2.08 -24.58
N ASN A 699 17.00 -1.46 -25.75
CA ASN A 699 18.28 -1.04 -26.35
C ASN A 699 19.36 -2.17 -26.35
N GLY A 700 18.94 -3.42 -26.59
CA GLY A 700 19.84 -4.58 -26.62
C GLY A 700 20.34 -5.08 -25.26
N ASN A 701 19.69 -4.67 -24.16
CA ASN A 701 19.94 -5.15 -22.80
C ASN A 701 18.71 -5.83 -22.20
N LEU A 702 18.89 -6.74 -21.24
CA LEU A 702 17.77 -7.37 -20.52
C LEU A 702 16.79 -6.32 -19.97
N LEU A 703 15.50 -6.49 -20.24
CA LEU A 703 14.45 -5.63 -19.70
C LEU A 703 14.21 -5.97 -18.21
N LEU A 704 14.75 -5.15 -17.31
CA LEU A 704 14.44 -5.19 -15.88
C LEU A 704 13.29 -4.23 -15.57
N SER A 705 13.50 -2.96 -15.87
CA SER A 705 12.52 -1.87 -16.00
C SER A 705 13.00 -0.96 -17.13
N GLU A 706 12.13 -0.12 -17.70
CA GLU A 706 12.56 0.79 -18.78
C GLU A 706 13.72 1.69 -18.32
N GLY A 707 13.61 2.31 -17.14
CA GLY A 707 14.61 3.21 -16.59
C GLY A 707 15.95 2.54 -16.29
N LEU A 708 15.95 1.33 -15.72
CA LEU A 708 17.19 0.61 -15.42
C LEU A 708 17.87 0.08 -16.69
N SER A 709 17.11 -0.21 -17.75
CA SER A 709 17.62 -0.90 -18.93
C SER A 709 17.97 0.02 -20.11
N ALA A 710 17.34 1.20 -20.24
CA ALA A 710 17.49 2.09 -21.41
C ALA A 710 18.92 2.61 -21.66
N GLY A 711 19.78 2.64 -20.64
CA GLY A 711 21.21 2.98 -20.75
C GLY A 711 22.13 1.96 -20.09
N ALA A 712 21.67 0.73 -19.85
CA ALA A 712 22.45 -0.27 -19.14
C ALA A 712 23.52 -0.95 -19.99
N VAL A 713 24.41 -1.67 -19.29
CA VAL A 713 25.20 -2.75 -19.88
C VAL A 713 24.90 -4.05 -19.13
N THR A 714 24.56 -5.10 -19.88
CA THR A 714 24.38 -6.45 -19.34
C THR A 714 25.68 -7.23 -19.47
N LYS A 715 26.16 -7.79 -18.36
CA LYS A 715 27.34 -8.65 -18.29
C LYS A 715 26.90 -10.08 -18.01
N TYR A 716 27.18 -10.97 -18.95
CA TYR A 716 27.00 -12.41 -18.80
C TYR A 716 28.30 -13.10 -18.37
N TYR A 717 28.15 -14.15 -17.58
CA TYR A 717 29.26 -15.01 -17.15
C TYR A 717 28.72 -16.39 -16.80
N PHE A 718 29.58 -17.40 -16.78
CA PHE A 718 29.19 -18.74 -16.35
C PHE A 718 29.05 -18.77 -14.82
N CYS A 719 27.98 -19.40 -14.32
CA CYS A 719 27.79 -19.57 -12.87
C CYS A 719 28.85 -20.55 -12.34
N MET A 720 29.95 -20.04 -11.80
CA MET A 720 31.13 -20.86 -11.51
C MET A 720 30.84 -21.97 -10.52
N ASP A 721 30.09 -21.66 -9.46
CA ASP A 721 29.85 -22.60 -8.38
C ASP A 721 28.89 -23.71 -8.79
N ASP A 722 27.87 -23.40 -9.59
CA ASP A 722 26.95 -24.43 -10.11
C ASP A 722 27.55 -25.23 -11.26
N MET A 723 28.32 -24.60 -12.16
CA MET A 723 29.02 -25.32 -13.22
C MET A 723 30.02 -26.34 -12.67
N LYS A 724 30.74 -26.03 -11.57
CA LYS A 724 31.69 -26.96 -10.92
C LYS A 724 31.02 -28.18 -10.30
N LYS A 725 29.74 -28.11 -9.94
CA LYS A 725 28.98 -29.22 -9.34
C LYS A 725 28.56 -30.27 -10.38
N ILE A 726 28.65 -29.96 -11.67
CA ILE A 726 28.27 -30.88 -12.75
C ILE A 726 29.39 -31.89 -12.96
N GLU A 727 29.14 -33.15 -12.62
CA GLU A 727 30.12 -34.24 -12.75
C GLU A 727 29.92 -35.10 -14.01
N THR A 728 28.80 -34.95 -14.72
CA THR A 728 28.45 -35.75 -15.90
C THR A 728 27.76 -34.92 -16.98
N ILE A 729 28.10 -35.17 -18.24
CA ILE A 729 27.38 -34.69 -19.42
C ILE A 729 27.12 -35.90 -20.32
N GLY A 730 25.84 -36.26 -20.49
CA GLY A 730 25.45 -37.50 -21.16
C GLY A 730 26.09 -38.72 -20.48
N ASN A 731 26.79 -39.53 -21.26
CA ASN A 731 27.52 -40.71 -20.77
C ASN A 731 28.97 -40.41 -20.33
N LEU A 732 29.43 -39.16 -20.37
CA LEU A 732 30.81 -38.80 -20.04
C LEU A 732 30.90 -38.23 -18.62
N LYS A 733 31.89 -38.69 -17.85
CA LYS A 733 32.29 -38.08 -16.58
C LYS A 733 33.20 -36.88 -16.86
N VAL A 734 32.84 -35.73 -16.32
CA VAL A 734 33.45 -34.43 -16.64
C VAL A 734 33.87 -33.68 -15.38
N LYS A 735 34.81 -32.75 -15.55
CA LYS A 735 35.19 -31.78 -14.52
C LYS A 735 35.27 -30.41 -15.17
N PHE A 736 34.41 -29.48 -14.75
CA PHE A 736 34.45 -28.09 -15.18
C PHE A 736 35.35 -27.25 -14.28
N SER A 737 36.02 -26.25 -14.87
CA SER A 737 36.86 -25.31 -14.14
C SER A 737 36.95 -23.95 -14.83
N PHE A 738 37.55 -22.96 -14.15
CA PHE A 738 37.70 -21.58 -14.58
C PHE A 738 39.13 -21.09 -14.25
N ASN A 739 39.60 -19.99 -14.84
CA ASN A 739 40.76 -19.31 -14.27
C ASN A 739 40.28 -18.43 -13.11
N GLU A 740 41.15 -18.20 -12.11
CA GLU A 740 40.81 -17.41 -10.91
C GLU A 740 40.37 -15.98 -11.21
N LYS A 741 40.70 -15.46 -12.39
CA LYS A 741 40.45 -14.06 -12.79
C LYS A 741 39.21 -13.87 -13.67
N ASP A 742 38.62 -14.93 -14.26
CA ASP A 742 37.58 -14.75 -15.26
C ASP A 742 36.50 -15.85 -15.29
N SER A 743 35.27 -15.49 -14.90
CA SER A 743 34.07 -16.34 -14.98
C SER A 743 33.47 -16.44 -16.39
N VAL A 744 34.20 -15.98 -17.40
CA VAL A 744 33.72 -15.90 -18.79
C VAL A 744 34.36 -16.94 -19.70
N SER A 745 35.32 -17.72 -19.20
CA SER A 745 35.99 -18.80 -19.94
C SER A 745 35.70 -20.14 -19.25
N LEU A 746 34.90 -21.00 -19.88
CA LEU A 746 34.56 -22.32 -19.34
C LEU A 746 35.57 -23.37 -19.82
N TYR A 747 36.23 -24.02 -18.87
CA TYR A 747 37.14 -25.13 -19.14
C TYR A 747 36.50 -26.46 -18.75
N ALA A 748 36.84 -27.52 -19.47
CA ALA A 748 36.46 -28.87 -19.08
C ALA A 748 37.59 -29.88 -19.26
N GLN A 749 37.50 -30.97 -18.51
CA GLN A 749 38.27 -32.19 -18.65
C GLN A 749 37.29 -33.37 -18.70
N ILE A 750 37.58 -34.37 -19.52
CA ILE A 750 36.84 -35.64 -19.54
C ILE A 750 37.68 -36.70 -18.83
N TYR A 751 37.02 -37.52 -18.01
CA TYR A 751 37.65 -38.65 -17.34
C TYR A 751 37.96 -39.77 -18.34
N ASP A 752 39.21 -40.23 -18.35
CA ASP A 752 39.65 -41.36 -19.15
C ASP A 752 39.59 -42.64 -18.29
N GLU A 753 38.61 -43.50 -18.55
CA GLU A 753 38.44 -44.76 -17.82
C GLU A 753 39.62 -45.72 -17.95
N SER A 754 40.35 -45.67 -19.07
CA SER A 754 41.51 -46.55 -19.30
C SER A 754 42.72 -46.12 -18.47
N LYS A 755 42.88 -44.80 -18.25
CA LYS A 755 43.99 -44.22 -17.48
C LYS A 755 43.63 -43.93 -16.03
N LYS A 756 42.34 -44.01 -15.68
CA LYS A 756 41.78 -43.64 -14.36
C LYS A 756 42.13 -42.22 -13.93
N THR A 757 42.19 -41.29 -14.89
CA THR A 757 42.56 -39.88 -14.67
C THR A 757 41.75 -38.94 -15.55
N PHE A 758 41.57 -37.68 -15.14
CA PHE A 758 41.08 -36.64 -16.04
C PHE A 758 42.14 -36.27 -17.07
N GLY A 759 41.73 -36.17 -18.35
CA GLY A 759 42.60 -35.77 -19.45
C GLY A 759 42.98 -34.28 -19.43
N ASN A 760 43.44 -33.77 -20.57
CA ASN A 760 43.86 -32.37 -20.67
C ASN A 760 42.69 -31.41 -20.45
N ARG A 761 42.99 -30.29 -19.77
CA ARG A 761 42.07 -29.18 -19.56
C ARG A 761 42.01 -28.31 -20.81
N GLU A 762 40.82 -28.13 -21.37
CA GLU A 762 40.61 -27.34 -22.58
C GLU A 762 39.47 -26.33 -22.40
N ILE A 763 39.53 -25.21 -23.12
CA ILE A 763 38.41 -24.26 -23.22
C ILE A 763 37.30 -24.90 -24.06
N VAL A 764 36.08 -24.94 -23.53
CA VAL A 764 34.92 -25.52 -24.21
C VAL A 764 33.87 -24.49 -24.59
N ALA A 765 33.81 -23.37 -23.88
CA ALA A 765 32.96 -22.23 -24.23
C ALA A 765 33.53 -20.93 -23.65
N LYS A 766 33.17 -19.81 -24.27
CA LYS A 766 33.59 -18.47 -23.85
C LYS A 766 32.46 -17.48 -24.02
N ILE A 767 32.26 -16.61 -23.04
CA ILE A 767 31.39 -15.44 -23.13
C ILE A 767 32.26 -14.21 -23.35
N THR A 768 31.90 -13.39 -24.33
CA THR A 768 32.52 -12.08 -24.56
C THR A 768 31.46 -11.03 -24.32
N ASN A 769 31.75 -10.10 -23.41
CA ASN A 769 30.85 -8.98 -23.12
C ASN A 769 31.47 -7.71 -23.69
N LYS A 770 30.71 -6.97 -24.50
CA LYS A 770 31.02 -5.59 -24.82
C LYS A 770 30.46 -4.69 -23.73
N PHE A 771 31.35 -4.02 -23.01
CA PHE A 771 30.97 -2.85 -22.24
C PHE A 771 30.86 -1.68 -23.22
N SER A 772 29.76 -1.57 -23.96
CA SER A 772 29.48 -0.38 -24.73
C SER A 772 28.99 0.70 -23.76
N ASN A 773 29.92 1.57 -23.35
CA ASN A 773 29.57 2.80 -22.67
C ASN A 773 28.90 3.69 -23.71
N THR A 774 27.58 3.89 -23.63
CA THR A 774 26.88 5.19 -23.69
C THR A 774 25.41 5.02 -24.08
N ALA A 775 24.56 5.72 -23.34
CA ALA A 775 23.16 5.98 -23.69
C ALA A 775 23.07 6.71 -25.04
N GLU A 776 21.93 6.61 -25.71
CA GLU A 776 21.62 7.35 -26.94
C GLU A 776 21.92 8.85 -26.75
N GLY A 777 22.94 9.37 -27.45
CA GLY A 777 23.24 10.81 -27.46
C GLY A 777 24.68 11.21 -27.79
N ASP A 778 25.68 10.40 -27.44
CA ASP A 778 27.09 10.76 -27.64
C ASP A 778 27.74 10.00 -28.83
N ALA A 779 28.41 10.75 -29.69
CA ALA A 779 28.92 10.36 -31.02
C ALA A 779 30.10 9.36 -31.04
N ALA A 780 30.15 8.38 -30.13
CA ALA A 780 31.16 7.33 -30.13
C ALA A 780 30.56 5.97 -29.73
N VAL A 781 29.53 5.52 -30.45
CA VAL A 781 29.05 4.13 -30.35
C VAL A 781 30.17 3.20 -30.81
N GLY A 782 30.76 2.45 -29.87
CA GLY A 782 31.59 1.32 -30.25
C GLY A 782 30.73 0.32 -31.04
N THR A 783 31.02 0.09 -32.32
CA THR A 783 30.26 -0.79 -33.22
C THR A 783 29.89 -2.15 -32.60
N PRO A 784 28.60 -2.48 -32.35
CA PRO A 784 28.19 -3.78 -31.80
C PRO A 784 28.90 -4.94 -32.49
N TYR A 785 29.14 -6.04 -31.78
CA TYR A 785 29.73 -7.21 -32.43
C TYR A 785 28.78 -7.70 -33.51
N GLU A 786 29.28 -7.99 -34.70
CA GLU A 786 28.49 -8.59 -35.77
C GLU A 786 28.71 -10.11 -35.77
N SER A 787 27.64 -10.88 -35.64
CA SER A 787 27.65 -12.31 -35.89
C SER A 787 27.81 -12.60 -37.39
N PHE A 788 28.17 -13.83 -37.74
CA PHE A 788 28.35 -14.26 -39.14
C PHE A 788 27.10 -14.14 -40.03
N ASP A 789 25.92 -14.02 -39.43
CA ASP A 789 24.64 -13.78 -40.10
C ASP A 789 24.23 -12.29 -40.10
N GLY A 790 25.09 -11.39 -39.63
CA GLY A 790 24.87 -9.94 -39.61
C GLY A 790 24.07 -9.43 -38.41
N GLY A 791 23.81 -10.28 -37.40
CA GLY A 791 23.19 -9.89 -36.14
C GLY A 791 24.12 -9.03 -35.29
N LYS A 792 23.61 -7.90 -34.78
CA LYS A 792 24.34 -7.03 -33.85
C LYS A 792 24.17 -7.53 -32.42
N MET A 793 25.27 -7.68 -31.69
CA MET A 793 25.30 -8.26 -30.34
C MET A 793 26.17 -7.41 -29.40
N ASN A 794 25.64 -7.15 -28.20
CA ASN A 794 26.40 -6.50 -27.14
C ASN A 794 27.23 -7.51 -26.33
N SER A 795 26.76 -8.76 -26.25
CA SER A 795 27.51 -9.87 -25.67
C SER A 795 27.28 -11.11 -26.52
N PHE A 796 28.25 -12.03 -26.56
CA PHE A 796 28.06 -13.29 -27.27
C PHE A 796 28.65 -14.48 -26.53
N LEU A 797 27.98 -15.62 -26.65
CA LEU A 797 28.45 -16.94 -26.27
C LEU A 797 29.06 -17.61 -27.49
N GLN A 798 30.30 -18.09 -27.36
CA GLN A 798 31.00 -18.92 -28.34
C GLN A 798 31.29 -20.30 -27.77
N TYR A 799 31.06 -21.36 -28.56
CA TYR A 799 31.41 -22.73 -28.19
C TYR A 799 32.68 -23.19 -28.91
N GLY A 800 33.58 -23.89 -28.21
CA GLY A 800 34.87 -24.36 -28.71
C GLY A 800 36.10 -23.63 -28.17
N ASN A 801 37.27 -23.97 -28.71
CA ASN A 801 38.57 -23.42 -28.35
C ASN A 801 38.78 -22.04 -29.01
N SER A 802 38.40 -20.98 -28.31
CA SER A 802 38.56 -19.60 -28.80
C SER A 802 39.96 -19.06 -28.47
N VAL A 803 40.88 -19.07 -29.44
CA VAL A 803 42.12 -18.28 -29.36
C VAL A 803 41.83 -16.83 -29.74
N ALA A 804 42.48 -15.87 -29.06
CA ALA A 804 42.27 -14.44 -29.25
C ALA A 804 42.46 -14.02 -30.73
N GLY A 805 41.41 -13.47 -31.34
CA GLY A 805 41.35 -13.09 -32.76
C GLY A 805 39.96 -13.37 -33.35
N GLU A 806 39.12 -12.35 -33.41
CA GLU A 806 37.77 -12.41 -33.98
C GLU A 806 37.80 -12.81 -35.47
N GLY A 807 36.84 -13.63 -35.91
CA GLY A 807 36.49 -13.74 -37.33
C GLY A 807 37.40 -14.53 -38.30
N MET A 808 38.42 -15.29 -37.87
CA MET A 808 39.21 -16.14 -38.80
C MET A 808 39.02 -17.66 -38.61
N ALA A 809 39.00 -18.36 -39.76
CA ALA A 809 38.93 -19.80 -40.09
C ALA A 809 38.54 -20.82 -38.98
N ASN A 810 37.44 -21.54 -39.24
CA ASN A 810 36.75 -22.47 -38.33
C ASN A 810 37.51 -23.75 -37.91
N ALA A 811 38.50 -24.23 -38.68
CA ALA A 811 39.14 -25.52 -38.39
C ALA A 811 40.00 -25.51 -37.10
N THR A 812 40.48 -24.35 -36.65
CA THR A 812 41.38 -24.22 -35.49
C THR A 812 40.66 -24.03 -34.14
N LYS A 813 39.32 -23.91 -34.12
CA LYS A 813 38.54 -23.47 -32.94
C LYS A 813 37.72 -24.57 -32.24
N GLN A 814 37.97 -25.85 -32.53
CA GLN A 814 37.06 -26.95 -32.18
C GLN A 814 37.69 -27.96 -31.20
N GLY A 815 38.22 -27.52 -30.04
CA GLY A 815 38.95 -28.39 -29.09
C GLY A 815 38.36 -29.79 -28.90
N GLU A 816 39.21 -30.80 -28.72
CA GLU A 816 38.81 -32.22 -28.69
C GLU A 816 37.83 -32.53 -27.55
N VAL A 817 37.97 -31.86 -26.41
CA VAL A 817 37.02 -31.98 -25.30
C VAL A 817 35.65 -31.42 -25.69
N ALA A 818 35.60 -30.25 -26.33
CA ALA A 818 34.35 -29.63 -26.76
C ALA A 818 33.59 -30.49 -27.79
N LYS A 819 34.31 -31.11 -28.74
CA LYS A 819 33.72 -32.05 -29.71
C LYS A 819 33.07 -33.24 -29.02
N LYS A 820 33.78 -33.87 -28.07
CA LYS A 820 33.26 -35.04 -27.33
C LYS A 820 32.02 -34.69 -26.51
N LEU A 821 32.05 -33.58 -25.78
CA LEU A 821 30.89 -33.12 -24.99
C LEU A 821 29.67 -32.82 -25.86
N LEU A 822 29.86 -32.14 -26.99
CA LEU A 822 28.77 -31.81 -27.92
C LEU A 822 28.10 -33.08 -28.47
N ASN A 823 28.89 -34.11 -28.80
CA ASN A 823 28.39 -35.33 -29.40
C ASN A 823 27.68 -36.27 -28.43
N THR A 824 27.69 -35.98 -27.12
CA THR A 824 26.77 -36.63 -26.18
C THR A 824 25.31 -36.24 -26.43
N GLY A 825 25.06 -35.13 -27.13
CA GLY A 825 23.72 -34.55 -27.32
C GLY A 825 23.12 -33.90 -26.06
N ALA A 826 23.88 -33.84 -24.94
CA ALA A 826 23.39 -33.39 -23.64
C ALA A 826 24.19 -32.20 -23.08
N MET A 827 25.00 -31.52 -23.89
CA MET A 827 25.83 -30.39 -23.44
C MET A 827 24.99 -29.16 -23.12
N TYR A 828 25.27 -28.52 -21.98
CA TYR A 828 24.66 -27.26 -21.58
C TYR A 828 25.63 -26.40 -20.74
N ALA A 829 25.30 -25.13 -20.60
CA ALA A 829 25.97 -24.19 -19.70
C ALA A 829 24.95 -23.51 -18.77
N LEU A 830 25.40 -23.15 -17.57
CA LEU A 830 24.64 -22.34 -16.62
C LEU A 830 25.21 -20.91 -16.64
N ILE A 831 24.38 -19.94 -17.01
CA ILE A 831 24.81 -18.56 -17.29
C ILE A 831 24.12 -17.60 -16.31
N CYS A 832 24.93 -16.84 -15.58
CA CYS A 832 24.51 -15.71 -14.74
C CYS A 832 24.56 -14.41 -15.52
N ALA A 833 23.86 -13.39 -15.01
CA ALA A 833 23.94 -12.04 -15.52
C ALA A 833 23.92 -11.00 -14.40
N ASP A 834 24.67 -9.92 -14.61
CA ASP A 834 24.53 -8.67 -13.86
C ASP A 834 24.20 -7.56 -14.86
N GLN A 835 23.39 -6.60 -14.44
CA GLN A 835 23.12 -5.40 -15.24
C GLN A 835 23.65 -4.16 -14.52
N TYR A 836 24.22 -3.24 -15.28
CA TYR A 836 24.82 -2.00 -14.80
C TYR A 836 24.13 -0.82 -15.48
N PRO A 837 23.07 -0.24 -14.88
CA PRO A 837 22.39 0.93 -15.41
C PRO A 837 23.36 2.08 -15.65
N CYS A 838 23.12 2.82 -16.73
CA CYS A 838 23.95 3.97 -17.14
C CYS A 838 25.41 3.62 -17.41
N ALA A 839 25.70 2.33 -17.69
CA ALA A 839 27.04 1.78 -17.85
C ALA A 839 27.99 2.04 -16.66
N ASP A 840 27.45 2.28 -15.46
CA ASP A 840 28.24 2.55 -14.25
C ASP A 840 28.43 1.27 -13.43
N LEU A 841 29.70 0.85 -13.26
CA LEU A 841 30.04 -0.35 -12.51
C LEU A 841 29.70 -0.27 -11.01
N ASN A 842 29.48 0.94 -10.48
CA ASN A 842 29.02 1.15 -9.10
C ASN A 842 27.51 0.89 -8.94
N LYS A 843 26.77 0.77 -10.06
CA LYS A 843 25.33 0.53 -10.10
C LYS A 843 25.01 -0.92 -10.43
N ARG A 844 25.55 -1.86 -9.65
CA ARG A 844 25.29 -3.29 -9.91
C ARG A 844 23.85 -3.67 -9.56
N VAL A 845 23.12 -4.22 -10.54
CA VAL A 845 21.87 -4.96 -10.35
C VAL A 845 22.14 -6.45 -10.53
N SER A 846 21.89 -7.25 -9.49
CA SER A 846 21.97 -8.71 -9.59
C SER A 846 20.73 -9.23 -10.33
N VAL A 847 20.93 -10.02 -11.39
CA VAL A 847 19.81 -10.56 -12.18
C VAL A 847 19.54 -12.01 -11.83
N SER A 848 18.26 -12.34 -11.66
CA SER A 848 17.74 -13.69 -11.53
C SER A 848 16.80 -14.01 -12.69
N PHE A 849 16.51 -15.29 -12.90
CA PHE A 849 15.72 -15.84 -13.99
C PHE A 849 14.71 -16.82 -13.39
N LYS A 850 13.45 -16.42 -13.28
CA LYS A 850 12.39 -17.20 -12.64
C LYS A 850 12.80 -17.65 -11.22
N GLY A 851 13.44 -16.74 -10.47
CA GLY A 851 13.92 -16.98 -9.11
C GLY A 851 15.25 -17.73 -8.97
N ALA A 852 15.87 -18.18 -10.07
CA ALA A 852 17.23 -18.75 -10.07
C ALA A 852 18.28 -17.68 -10.42
N ASP A 853 19.50 -17.76 -9.90
CA ASP A 853 20.59 -16.81 -10.20
C ASP A 853 21.26 -17.03 -11.58
N HIS A 854 20.85 -18.08 -12.29
CA HIS A 854 21.32 -18.42 -13.61
C HIS A 854 20.21 -19.02 -14.47
N PHE A 855 20.42 -19.02 -15.78
CA PHE A 855 19.60 -19.79 -16.71
C PHE A 855 20.41 -20.93 -17.36
N LYS A 856 19.71 -21.99 -17.77
CA LYS A 856 20.30 -23.12 -18.48
C LYS A 856 20.26 -22.89 -19.99
N ALA A 857 21.42 -22.95 -20.62
CA ALA A 857 21.64 -22.81 -22.05
C ALA A 857 22.09 -24.14 -22.65
N ASN A 858 21.18 -24.87 -23.31
CA ASN A 858 21.51 -26.10 -24.02
C ASN A 858 22.27 -25.78 -25.31
N ILE A 859 23.34 -26.54 -25.56
CA ILE A 859 24.14 -26.43 -26.78
C ILE A 859 23.71 -27.57 -27.71
N ILE A 860 23.00 -27.25 -28.78
CA ILE A 860 22.41 -28.26 -29.65
C ILE A 860 23.47 -28.89 -30.54
N ARG A 861 23.47 -30.23 -30.57
CA ARG A 861 24.29 -31.01 -31.49
C ARG A 861 23.79 -30.81 -32.93
N PRO A 862 24.64 -30.34 -33.86
CA PRO A 862 24.20 -29.85 -35.16
C PRO A 862 23.87 -30.95 -36.19
N VAL A 863 24.52 -32.11 -36.09
CA VAL A 863 24.35 -33.24 -37.01
C VAL A 863 23.93 -34.49 -36.23
N ASN A 864 22.95 -35.20 -36.78
CA ASN A 864 22.44 -36.46 -36.29
C ASN A 864 22.44 -37.47 -37.45
N ALA A 865 22.30 -38.76 -37.13
CA ALA A 865 22.30 -39.85 -38.10
C ALA A 865 21.15 -40.80 -37.80
N LYS A 866 20.51 -41.33 -38.86
CA LYS A 866 19.46 -42.33 -38.76
C LYS A 866 19.62 -43.41 -39.82
N GLU A 867 19.06 -44.58 -39.52
CA GLU A 867 18.88 -45.68 -40.46
C GLU A 867 18.05 -45.27 -41.68
N VAL A 868 18.38 -45.86 -42.83
CA VAL A 868 17.62 -45.72 -44.08
C VAL A 868 17.24 -47.11 -44.59
N ALA A 869 15.96 -47.30 -44.91
CA ALA A 869 15.46 -48.53 -45.51
C ALA A 869 15.54 -48.49 -47.05
N ASN A 870 16.72 -48.20 -47.63
CA ASN A 870 16.85 -48.02 -49.08
C ASN A 870 17.77 -49.06 -49.72
N GLY A 871 17.15 -50.05 -50.36
CA GLY A 871 17.83 -51.06 -51.16
C GLY A 871 18.21 -52.30 -50.35
N ASN A 872 18.33 -53.42 -51.06
CA ASN A 872 18.58 -54.72 -50.46
C ASN A 872 19.85 -55.31 -51.05
N PHE A 873 20.63 -56.00 -50.21
CA PHE A 873 21.54 -57.01 -50.74
C PHE A 873 20.71 -58.20 -51.25
N ILE A 874 21.21 -58.87 -52.28
CA ILE A 874 20.54 -60.03 -52.89
C ILE A 874 21.49 -61.20 -52.77
N ASP A 875 21.02 -62.29 -52.15
CA ASP A 875 21.79 -63.51 -52.01
C ASP A 875 22.04 -64.22 -53.35
N GLY A 876 23.01 -65.13 -53.38
CA GLY A 876 23.29 -65.99 -54.55
C GLY A 876 23.88 -65.27 -55.76
N LYS A 877 24.40 -64.06 -55.58
CA LYS A 877 25.05 -63.24 -56.60
C LYS A 877 26.56 -63.51 -56.69
N ASP A 878 27.13 -63.31 -57.89
CA ASP A 878 28.56 -63.50 -58.12
C ASP A 878 29.41 -62.51 -57.32
N LYS A 879 30.62 -62.94 -56.96
CA LYS A 879 31.59 -62.10 -56.28
C LYS A 879 31.92 -60.87 -57.14
N ILE A 880 32.05 -59.71 -56.49
CA ILE A 880 32.37 -58.45 -57.16
C ILE A 880 33.65 -58.60 -58.02
N PRO A 881 33.59 -58.27 -59.33
CA PRO A 881 34.72 -58.35 -60.24
C PRO A 881 35.72 -57.20 -60.01
N ALA A 882 36.92 -57.31 -60.60
CA ALA A 882 37.95 -56.28 -60.52
C ALA A 882 37.49 -54.93 -61.12
N ASP A 883 36.73 -54.97 -62.22
CA ASP A 883 36.03 -53.80 -62.75
C ASP A 883 34.69 -53.62 -62.02
N LYS A 884 34.68 -52.71 -61.04
CA LYS A 884 33.54 -52.42 -60.16
C LYS A 884 32.28 -51.98 -60.92
N THR A 885 32.41 -51.47 -62.16
CA THR A 885 31.25 -51.09 -63.00
C THR A 885 30.46 -52.31 -63.50
N GLN A 886 31.04 -53.51 -63.41
CA GLN A 886 30.37 -54.76 -63.81
C GLN A 886 29.76 -55.52 -62.62
N ALA A 887 29.81 -54.98 -61.41
CA ALA A 887 29.23 -55.62 -60.23
C ALA A 887 27.71 -55.78 -60.37
N GLU A 888 27.17 -56.92 -59.92
CA GLU A 888 25.72 -57.16 -59.95
C GLU A 888 24.99 -56.37 -58.87
N VAL A 889 23.82 -55.82 -59.22
CA VAL A 889 22.94 -55.16 -58.25
C VAL A 889 22.60 -56.12 -57.11
N GLY A 890 22.69 -55.63 -55.88
CA GLY A 890 22.49 -56.42 -54.67
C GLY A 890 23.78 -57.02 -54.09
N THR A 891 24.95 -56.83 -54.72
CA THR A 891 26.26 -57.18 -54.13
C THR A 891 26.98 -56.01 -53.48
N TYR A 892 26.53 -54.78 -53.74
CA TYR A 892 27.11 -53.54 -53.24
C TYR A 892 26.03 -52.55 -52.82
N MET A 893 26.37 -51.69 -51.86
CA MET A 893 25.52 -50.59 -51.44
C MET A 893 26.37 -49.41 -51.00
N SER A 894 26.09 -48.23 -51.55
CA SER A 894 26.72 -46.99 -51.08
C SER A 894 26.35 -46.74 -49.63
N ILE A 895 27.30 -46.34 -48.79
CA ILE A 895 27.05 -46.16 -47.36
C ILE A 895 25.95 -45.11 -47.08
N GLU A 896 25.80 -44.11 -47.95
CA GLU A 896 24.75 -43.08 -47.90
C GLU A 896 23.32 -43.63 -48.13
N LYS A 897 23.18 -44.89 -48.57
CA LYS A 897 21.89 -45.59 -48.66
C LYS A 897 21.54 -46.37 -47.40
N LEU A 898 22.49 -46.58 -46.50
CA LEU A 898 22.31 -47.27 -45.23
C LEU A 898 22.12 -46.29 -44.06
N VAL A 899 22.81 -45.15 -44.11
CA VAL A 899 22.68 -44.05 -43.15
C VAL A 899 22.35 -42.74 -43.86
N ASP A 900 21.34 -42.04 -43.33
CA ASP A 900 21.02 -40.67 -43.72
C ASP A 900 21.40 -39.75 -42.57
N LEU A 901 22.06 -38.66 -42.94
CA LEU A 901 22.42 -37.61 -42.00
C LEU A 901 21.32 -36.55 -42.02
N TYR A 902 21.05 -35.96 -40.88
CA TYR A 902 20.12 -34.85 -40.80
C TYR A 902 20.60 -33.81 -39.80
N ASP A 903 20.29 -32.55 -40.08
CA ASP A 903 20.65 -31.49 -39.15
C ASP A 903 19.71 -31.46 -37.94
N TRP A 904 20.03 -30.63 -36.96
CA TRP A 904 19.20 -30.47 -35.75
C TRP A 904 17.75 -30.04 -36.03
N ARG A 905 17.43 -29.52 -37.23
CA ARG A 905 16.07 -29.15 -37.65
C ARG A 905 15.31 -30.31 -38.28
N GLY A 906 15.92 -31.50 -38.38
CA GLY A 906 15.34 -32.66 -39.06
C GLY A 906 15.54 -32.67 -40.57
N ARG A 907 16.34 -31.74 -41.14
CA ARG A 907 16.54 -31.65 -42.59
C ARG A 907 17.53 -32.70 -43.06
N GLN A 908 17.07 -33.61 -43.90
CA GLN A 908 17.83 -34.73 -44.43
C GLN A 908 18.86 -34.26 -45.44
N PHE A 909 20.11 -34.73 -45.29
CA PHE A 909 21.20 -34.35 -46.19
C PHE A 909 20.98 -34.94 -47.58
N SER A 910 20.32 -36.09 -47.67
CA SER A 910 19.96 -36.76 -48.93
C SER A 910 18.83 -36.07 -49.71
N ALA A 911 18.09 -35.15 -49.09
CA ALA A 911 17.00 -34.43 -49.75
C ALA A 911 17.50 -33.59 -50.94
N LYS A 912 16.68 -33.48 -51.99
CA LYS A 912 17.05 -32.83 -53.26
C LYS A 912 17.50 -31.38 -53.05
N GLU A 913 16.92 -30.71 -52.07
CA GLU A 913 17.13 -29.30 -51.73
C GLU A 913 18.47 -29.04 -51.01
N TYR A 914 19.10 -30.07 -50.43
CA TYR A 914 20.22 -29.95 -49.50
C TYR A 914 21.46 -30.75 -49.90
N LYS A 915 21.28 -31.82 -50.67
CA LYS A 915 22.32 -32.80 -51.05
C LYS A 915 23.60 -32.21 -51.64
N GLU A 916 23.51 -31.05 -52.29
CA GLU A 916 24.66 -30.45 -52.99
C GLU A 916 25.62 -29.70 -52.05
N TYR A 917 25.17 -29.30 -50.85
CA TYR A 917 25.97 -28.43 -49.98
C TYR A 917 25.99 -28.82 -48.50
N TYR A 918 25.01 -29.56 -47.97
CA TYR A 918 24.99 -29.93 -46.54
C TYR A 918 26.21 -30.77 -46.13
N TYR A 919 26.59 -31.77 -46.94
CA TYR A 919 27.76 -32.61 -46.65
C TYR A 919 29.06 -31.78 -46.53
N GLY A 920 29.24 -30.79 -47.41
CA GLY A 920 30.39 -29.89 -47.38
C GLY A 920 30.33 -28.87 -46.24
N TYR A 921 29.16 -28.29 -45.97
CA TYR A 921 28.95 -27.30 -44.92
C TYR A 921 29.21 -27.85 -43.52
N TYR A 922 28.59 -28.99 -43.20
CA TYR A 922 28.77 -29.66 -41.91
C TYR A 922 30.12 -30.40 -41.82
N GLY A 923 30.91 -30.39 -42.91
CA GLY A 923 32.25 -30.95 -42.97
C GLY A 923 32.29 -32.45 -42.74
N ILE A 924 31.39 -33.21 -43.39
CA ILE A 924 31.39 -34.68 -43.31
C ILE A 924 32.68 -35.21 -43.95
N LYS A 925 33.55 -35.80 -43.13
CA LYS A 925 34.86 -36.32 -43.55
C LYS A 925 34.80 -37.78 -43.94
N SER A 926 34.11 -38.61 -43.16
CA SER A 926 34.01 -40.05 -43.40
C SER A 926 32.76 -40.66 -42.77
N ILE A 927 32.30 -41.77 -43.36
CA ILE A 927 31.22 -42.61 -42.85
C ILE A 927 31.77 -44.04 -42.91
N ILE A 928 32.20 -44.58 -41.78
CA ILE A 928 32.96 -45.84 -41.71
C ILE A 928 32.13 -46.90 -40.98
N PRO A 929 31.77 -48.00 -41.66
CA PRO A 929 31.13 -49.15 -41.01
C PRO A 929 32.16 -49.99 -40.25
N ASP A 930 31.77 -50.48 -39.07
CA ASP A 930 32.53 -51.46 -38.31
C ASP A 930 32.08 -52.87 -38.68
N LEU A 931 32.71 -53.40 -39.73
CA LEU A 931 32.39 -54.73 -40.24
C LEU A 931 32.79 -55.88 -39.30
N LYS A 932 33.57 -55.61 -38.24
CA LYS A 932 33.99 -56.66 -37.28
C LYS A 932 32.93 -56.95 -36.23
N ASN A 933 32.10 -55.96 -35.92
CA ASN A 933 31.08 -56.03 -34.87
C ASN A 933 29.66 -56.07 -35.44
N VAL A 934 29.51 -56.53 -36.70
CA VAL A 934 28.21 -56.69 -37.35
C VAL A 934 27.48 -57.87 -36.71
N THR A 935 26.18 -57.69 -36.53
CA THR A 935 25.26 -58.74 -36.07
C THR A 935 24.14 -58.93 -37.08
N CYS A 936 23.39 -60.01 -37.00
CA CYS A 936 22.27 -60.30 -37.89
C CYS A 936 21.15 -61.07 -37.20
N ASP A 937 19.94 -60.98 -37.73
CA ASP A 937 18.74 -61.66 -37.24
C ASP A 937 18.36 -62.94 -38.04
N LEU A 938 19.32 -63.52 -38.78
CA LEU A 938 19.11 -64.67 -39.67
C LEU A 938 18.40 -65.87 -39.00
N ASN A 939 18.62 -66.06 -37.69
CA ASN A 939 18.02 -67.15 -36.92
C ASN A 939 16.83 -66.70 -36.03
N GLY A 940 16.28 -65.50 -36.27
CA GLY A 940 15.23 -64.90 -35.44
C GLY A 940 15.72 -64.20 -34.18
N GLU A 941 17.02 -64.27 -33.88
CA GLU A 941 17.69 -63.58 -32.77
C GLU A 941 18.91 -62.82 -33.28
N ASN A 942 19.21 -61.67 -32.65
CA ASN A 942 20.35 -60.84 -33.04
C ASN A 942 21.67 -61.50 -32.58
N THR A 943 22.42 -62.07 -33.52
CA THR A 943 23.62 -62.86 -33.27
C THR A 943 24.77 -62.44 -34.20
N ALA A 944 25.99 -62.95 -33.97
CA ALA A 944 27.12 -62.65 -34.85
C ALA A 944 26.88 -63.17 -36.29
N VAL A 945 27.39 -62.45 -37.28
CA VAL A 945 27.25 -62.82 -38.70
C VAL A 945 27.95 -64.18 -38.98
N PRO A 946 27.30 -65.13 -39.67
CA PRO A 946 27.91 -66.42 -40.02
C PRO A 946 29.16 -66.26 -40.90
N THR A 947 30.13 -67.17 -40.76
CA THR A 947 31.38 -67.15 -41.55
C THR A 947 31.18 -67.31 -43.06
N THR A 948 30.00 -67.76 -43.50
CA THR A 948 29.63 -67.85 -44.92
C THR A 948 29.25 -66.50 -45.51
N VAL A 949 28.81 -65.54 -44.70
CA VAL A 949 28.52 -64.17 -45.14
C VAL A 949 29.80 -63.35 -45.06
N VAL A 950 30.29 -62.93 -46.23
CA VAL A 950 31.49 -62.11 -46.37
C VAL A 950 31.06 -60.68 -46.64
N LEU A 951 31.38 -59.78 -45.72
CA LEU A 951 31.18 -58.34 -45.86
C LEU A 951 32.51 -57.66 -46.20
N GLY A 952 32.48 -56.73 -47.15
CA GLY A 952 33.63 -55.91 -47.51
C GLY A 952 33.35 -54.41 -47.34
N TRP A 953 34.41 -53.66 -47.07
CA TRP A 953 34.37 -52.20 -47.02
C TRP A 953 35.34 -51.62 -48.03
N GLU A 954 34.82 -50.75 -48.90
CA GLU A 954 35.60 -50.08 -49.93
C GLU A 954 35.48 -48.57 -49.72
N SER A 955 36.46 -48.00 -49.03
CA SER A 955 36.60 -46.55 -48.87
C SER A 955 36.95 -45.92 -50.23
N THR A 956 36.30 -44.80 -50.56
CA THR A 956 36.68 -44.03 -51.74
C THR A 956 37.70 -42.91 -51.44
N ASN A 957 38.07 -42.75 -50.17
CA ASN A 957 38.95 -41.69 -49.68
C ASN A 957 38.54 -40.27 -50.14
N GLY A 958 37.23 -40.02 -50.23
CA GLY A 958 36.66 -38.74 -50.65
C GLY A 958 36.50 -38.55 -52.16
N ASN A 959 37.00 -39.49 -52.98
CA ASN A 959 36.77 -39.47 -54.43
C ASN A 959 35.42 -40.11 -54.77
N GLU A 960 34.77 -39.67 -55.84
CA GLU A 960 33.57 -40.36 -56.34
C GLU A 960 33.97 -41.67 -57.02
N VAL A 961 33.39 -42.78 -56.56
CA VAL A 961 33.53 -44.10 -57.18
C VAL A 961 32.16 -44.63 -57.53
N THR A 962 32.03 -45.27 -58.70
CA THR A 962 30.78 -45.86 -59.19
C THR A 962 30.85 -47.39 -59.20
N TYR A 963 29.83 -48.05 -58.64
CA TYR A 963 29.61 -49.49 -58.71
C TYR A 963 28.41 -49.82 -59.59
N GLY A 964 28.53 -50.91 -60.35
CA GLY A 964 27.56 -51.34 -61.33
C GLY A 964 27.43 -50.40 -62.52
N LYS A 965 26.53 -50.75 -63.44
CA LYS A 965 26.26 -49.99 -64.66
C LYS A 965 24.75 -49.95 -64.89
N ASP A 966 24.25 -48.76 -65.17
CA ASP A 966 22.84 -48.56 -65.55
C ASP A 966 22.50 -49.38 -66.80
N VAL A 967 21.29 -49.93 -66.84
CA VAL A 967 20.77 -50.55 -68.06
C VAL A 967 20.31 -49.44 -68.96
N THR A 968 20.74 -49.47 -70.20
CA THR A 968 20.33 -48.51 -71.23
C THR A 968 19.58 -49.22 -72.34
N ASP A 969 18.63 -48.53 -72.96
CA ASP A 969 18.10 -48.95 -74.26
C ASP A 969 19.16 -48.79 -75.37
N ASP A 970 18.84 -49.24 -76.59
CA ASP A 970 19.70 -49.11 -77.77
C ASP A 970 20.02 -47.64 -78.14
N LYS A 971 19.34 -46.66 -77.51
CA LYS A 971 19.53 -45.21 -77.71
C LYS A 971 20.35 -44.57 -76.59
N GLY A 972 20.82 -45.35 -75.62
CA GLY A 972 21.61 -44.86 -74.48
C GLY A 972 20.80 -44.22 -73.36
N ASN A 973 19.46 -44.30 -73.38
CA ASN A 973 18.63 -43.82 -72.28
C ASN A 973 18.62 -44.86 -71.17
N VAL A 974 18.82 -44.43 -69.92
CA VAL A 974 18.74 -45.31 -68.75
C VAL A 974 17.32 -45.86 -68.59
N THR A 975 17.13 -47.16 -68.79
CA THR A 975 15.87 -47.90 -68.61
C THR A 975 15.76 -48.53 -67.23
N GLU A 976 16.90 -48.84 -66.59
CA GLU A 976 16.94 -49.32 -65.21
C GLU A 976 18.17 -48.75 -64.49
N LYS A 977 17.95 -48.06 -63.37
CA LYS A 977 19.02 -47.44 -62.59
C LYS A 977 19.64 -48.47 -61.64
N ARG A 978 20.86 -48.88 -61.96
CA ARG A 978 21.63 -49.92 -61.24
C ARG A 978 22.93 -49.35 -60.67
N ALA A 979 23.54 -48.38 -61.35
CA ALA A 979 24.77 -47.76 -60.92
C ALA A 979 24.55 -46.93 -59.64
N GLN A 980 25.50 -47.04 -58.71
CA GLN A 980 25.55 -46.23 -57.50
C GLN A 980 26.90 -45.53 -57.44
N THR A 981 26.90 -44.24 -57.12
CA THR A 981 28.11 -43.43 -56.94
C THR A 981 28.17 -42.94 -55.50
N SER A 982 29.33 -43.04 -54.87
CA SER A 982 29.56 -42.62 -53.49
C SER A 982 30.89 -41.89 -53.34
N LYS A 983 30.92 -40.90 -52.45
CA LYS A 983 32.15 -40.22 -51.98
C LYS A 983 32.66 -40.77 -50.65
N TYR A 984 31.88 -41.63 -50.00
CA TYR A 984 32.15 -42.08 -48.64
C TYR A 984 32.45 -43.57 -48.55
N GLY A 985 31.99 -44.38 -49.52
CA GLY A 985 32.36 -45.80 -49.63
C GLY A 985 31.19 -46.73 -49.92
N PHE A 986 31.53 -48.00 -50.13
CA PHE A 986 30.58 -49.07 -50.39
C PHE A 986 30.74 -50.20 -49.37
N VAL A 987 29.61 -50.69 -48.87
CA VAL A 987 29.52 -51.99 -48.20
C VAL A 987 29.21 -53.03 -49.26
N THR A 988 29.95 -54.14 -49.26
CA THR A 988 29.78 -55.24 -50.21
C THR A 988 29.34 -56.50 -49.49
N TYR A 989 28.54 -57.31 -50.18
CA TYR A 989 27.98 -58.57 -49.67
C TYR A 989 28.30 -59.69 -50.64
N TYR A 990 28.78 -60.81 -50.09
CA TYR A 990 28.95 -62.06 -50.81
C TYR A 990 28.69 -63.24 -49.89
N ASN A 991 27.91 -64.22 -50.34
CA ASN A 991 27.69 -65.46 -49.60
C ASN A 991 28.53 -66.58 -50.21
N ASN A 992 29.47 -67.09 -49.42
CA ASN A 992 30.49 -68.05 -49.84
C ASN A 992 30.03 -69.51 -49.73
N GLY A 993 28.90 -69.83 -50.36
CA GLY A 993 28.52 -71.22 -50.67
C GLY A 993 27.38 -71.86 -49.86
N ALA A 994 26.64 -71.11 -49.03
CA ALA A 994 25.44 -71.62 -48.35
C ALA A 994 24.17 -70.99 -48.94
N LYS A 995 23.13 -71.78 -49.21
CA LYS A 995 21.85 -71.24 -49.69
C LYS A 995 21.12 -70.50 -48.56
N LEU A 996 20.60 -69.30 -48.85
CA LEU A 996 19.72 -68.57 -47.95
C LEU A 996 18.25 -68.99 -48.14
N ASP A 997 17.59 -69.50 -47.10
CA ASP A 997 16.17 -69.92 -47.16
C ASP A 997 15.18 -68.83 -46.72
N LYS A 998 15.65 -67.80 -46.00
CA LYS A 998 14.84 -66.68 -45.48
C LYS A 998 15.62 -65.37 -45.54
N ASP A 999 14.90 -64.27 -45.74
CA ASP A 999 15.45 -62.92 -45.65
C ASP A 999 15.91 -62.62 -44.22
N PHE A 1000 16.90 -61.74 -44.09
CA PHE A 1000 17.42 -61.29 -42.79
C PHE A 1000 18.00 -59.88 -42.87
N ASN A 1001 18.24 -59.27 -41.73
CA ASN A 1001 18.86 -57.96 -41.58
C ASN A 1001 20.26 -58.09 -41.00
N LEU A 1002 21.20 -57.37 -41.58
CA LEU A 1002 22.49 -57.05 -40.99
C LEU A 1002 22.34 -55.77 -40.16
N ILE A 1003 22.81 -55.79 -38.92
CA ILE A 1003 22.92 -54.61 -38.05
C ILE A 1003 24.39 -54.22 -38.01
N ILE A 1004 24.71 -53.12 -38.69
CA ILE A 1004 26.08 -52.66 -38.92
C ILE A 1004 26.33 -51.40 -38.06
N PRO A 1005 27.25 -51.43 -37.10
CA PRO A 1005 27.69 -50.21 -36.42
C PRO A 1005 28.41 -49.28 -37.40
N VAL A 1006 28.16 -47.98 -37.33
CA VAL A 1006 28.72 -46.96 -38.21
C VAL A 1006 29.23 -45.78 -37.40
N THR A 1007 30.45 -45.34 -37.71
CA THR A 1007 31.05 -44.11 -37.18
C THR A 1007 31.05 -43.04 -38.26
N ILE A 1008 30.46 -41.88 -37.97
CA ILE A 1008 30.43 -40.72 -38.85
C ILE A 1008 31.33 -39.64 -38.26
N GLU A 1009 32.36 -39.23 -39.00
CA GLU A 1009 33.20 -38.10 -38.60
C GLU A 1009 32.79 -36.85 -39.38
N TYR A 1010 32.44 -35.79 -38.65
CA TYR A 1010 32.12 -34.47 -39.19
C TYR A 1010 32.98 -33.38 -38.51
N ALA A 1011 32.77 -32.12 -38.86
CA ALA A 1011 33.60 -31.02 -38.35
C ALA A 1011 33.66 -30.98 -36.81
N TRP A 1012 32.53 -31.13 -36.12
CA TRP A 1012 32.45 -31.03 -34.66
C TRP A 1012 32.52 -32.37 -33.92
N GLY A 1013 33.03 -33.43 -34.55
CA GLY A 1013 33.39 -34.68 -33.86
C GLY A 1013 32.85 -35.92 -34.54
N LYS A 1014 32.54 -36.94 -33.72
CA LYS A 1014 32.13 -38.26 -34.19
C LYS A 1014 30.75 -38.63 -33.65
N ILE A 1015 29.97 -39.24 -34.52
CA ILE A 1015 28.65 -39.79 -34.21
C ILE A 1015 28.75 -41.29 -34.41
N GLU A 1016 28.34 -42.05 -33.40
CA GLU A 1016 28.23 -43.51 -33.48
C GLU A 1016 26.75 -43.87 -33.57
N THR A 1017 26.40 -44.75 -34.51
CA THR A 1017 25.03 -45.24 -34.71
C THR A 1017 25.07 -46.66 -35.26
N THR A 1018 23.91 -47.29 -35.40
CA THR A 1018 23.76 -48.59 -36.08
C THR A 1018 22.81 -48.43 -37.25
N VAL A 1019 23.13 -49.05 -38.39
CA VAL A 1019 22.26 -49.11 -39.57
C VAL A 1019 21.82 -50.54 -39.82
N LYS A 1020 20.68 -50.69 -40.50
CA LYS A 1020 20.19 -51.98 -40.96
C LYS A 1020 20.33 -52.12 -42.47
N ALA A 1021 20.85 -53.26 -42.91
CA ALA A 1021 20.87 -53.63 -44.32
C ALA A 1021 20.08 -54.94 -44.51
N HIS A 1022 19.03 -54.90 -45.32
CA HIS A 1022 18.20 -56.06 -45.62
C HIS A 1022 18.86 -56.94 -46.68
N VAL A 1023 18.87 -58.26 -46.45
CA VAL A 1023 19.39 -59.27 -47.36
C VAL A 1023 18.23 -60.15 -47.82
N VAL A 1024 17.95 -60.11 -49.12
CA VAL A 1024 16.85 -60.87 -49.75
C VAL A 1024 17.38 -62.19 -50.28
N LYS A 1025 16.65 -63.29 -50.04
CA LYS A 1025 16.95 -64.58 -50.65
C LYS A 1025 16.77 -64.56 -52.17
N THR A 1026 17.57 -65.33 -52.90
CA THR A 1026 17.33 -65.52 -54.34
C THR A 1026 16.08 -66.37 -54.56
N GLU A 1027 15.07 -65.86 -55.25
CA GLU A 1027 13.97 -66.70 -55.73
C GLU A 1027 14.44 -67.51 -56.95
N GLN A 1028 14.35 -68.84 -56.88
CA GLN A 1028 14.50 -69.70 -58.05
C GLN A 1028 13.29 -69.49 -58.96
N LYS A 1029 13.54 -69.10 -60.21
CA LYS A 1029 12.57 -69.32 -61.30
C LYS A 1029 12.73 -70.72 -61.86
#